data_AF-A0A7W3JF79-F1
#
_entry.id   AF-A0A7W3JF79-F1
#
_cell.length_a   1.000
_cell.length_b   1.000
_cell.length_c   1.000
_cell.angle_alpha   90.00
_cell.angle_beta   90.00
_cell.angle_gamma   90.00
#
_symmetry.space_group_name_H-M   'P 1'
#
loop_
_entity.id
_entity.type
_entity.pdbx_description
1 polymer ?
#
loop_
_entity_poly.entity_id
_entity_poly.type
_entity_poly.pdbx_seq_one_letter_code
_entity_poly.pdbx_strand_id
1 'polypeptide(L)'
;MSEQHPTPGPTGGGNTEPGPFEAADDGARPRRYLLTMFPYPSGDLHMGHAEVFAITDVQARYWRAKGFDVLNPVGWDSFGLPAENAAIRRGEHPAVFTEANIATQAASIRRYGVSFDWSRRLHTHEPAYYRWTQWLFARLHERGLAYRAEAEVNWCPQDRTVLANEQVVDGACERCGTAVVGRSLTQWFFRTTAYADRLLDDMALLEPGWPAHVLTMQRNWIGRSEDPNGGTTYRLHDWLVSRQRYWGAPVPVVHCPACGEVLVPDDELPVELPHLEGDRLAPGDVSPLAAARDWVETTCPRCGGPAERDTDTMDTFVDSSWYFLRYLSPGYEDGPFRPEDAARWMPAALYVGGVEHATMHLLYARFVTKVLYDMGLVPSPEPYARLLNQGQVVNHGRAMSKSLGNGVDLAAELDRHGVDAVRLAMLFAGPPEDDVDWADVSPEAMRKFLARVLRLTSRGSSAFRGSSVSRPGSRHARPADGPADGPADGPTAESDALRRVVHRTVHDVDGLVEAGRFNVAIARLMELVGVVRRAAPSDGDADDGVSSDGGLEAYREAVAAVAVLLSLFAPSTAQDLWERLGRTTPVAAQPWPDVDPAYLVTSEVEAVVQVDGRLRDRIVVLADVAPADLERAALARPAVTRAVGDRAVRRVVVRPPHLVNVVLDRA
;
A
#
# COMPACT_ATOMS: atom_id res chain seq x y z
N MET A 1 15.92 -26.01 33.28
CA MET A 1 15.72 -24.70 33.92
C MET A 1 14.91 -23.87 32.94
N SER A 2 13.61 -23.73 33.18
CA SER A 2 12.67 -23.08 32.26
C SER A 2 12.75 -21.56 32.44
N GLU A 3 13.20 -20.84 31.42
CA GLU A 3 12.97 -19.40 31.34
C GLU A 3 11.55 -19.19 30.83
N GLN A 4 10.71 -18.61 31.70
CA GLN A 4 9.36 -18.16 31.38
C GLN A 4 9.49 -16.97 30.41
N HIS A 5 9.04 -17.15 29.18
CA HIS A 5 8.76 -16.01 28.30
C HIS A 5 7.58 -15.22 28.89
N PRO A 6 7.68 -13.90 29.03
CA PRO A 6 6.54 -13.09 29.46
C PRO A 6 5.53 -13.04 28.32
N THR A 7 4.37 -13.65 28.53
CA THR A 7 3.15 -13.35 27.79
C THR A 7 2.81 -11.87 28.01
N PRO A 8 2.55 -11.07 26.96
CA PRO A 8 1.99 -9.74 27.16
C PRO A 8 0.55 -9.93 27.65
N GLY A 9 0.33 -9.62 28.93
CA GLY A 9 -1.01 -9.57 29.51
C GLY A 9 -1.88 -8.47 28.88
N PRO A 10 -3.18 -8.47 29.17
CA PRO A 10 -4.11 -7.48 28.62
C PRO A 10 -3.68 -6.09 29.07
N THR A 11 -3.62 -5.16 28.13
CA THR A 11 -3.24 -3.76 28.37
C THR A 11 -4.28 -3.05 29.21
N GLY A 12 -4.18 -3.21 30.53
CA GLY A 12 -4.86 -2.36 31.48
C GLY A 12 -4.29 -0.94 31.43
N GLY A 13 -5.09 0.01 30.91
CA GLY A 13 -5.26 1.39 31.41
C GLY A 13 -4.04 2.20 31.86
N GLY A 14 -2.85 2.03 31.27
CA GLY A 14 -1.71 2.92 31.44
C GLY A 14 -1.63 3.86 30.24
N ASN A 15 -1.71 5.18 30.46
CA ASN A 15 -1.41 6.21 29.46
C ASN A 15 0.07 6.09 29.04
N THR A 16 0.39 5.18 28.12
CA THR A 16 1.56 5.31 27.25
C THR A 16 1.20 6.30 26.15
N GLU A 17 2.03 7.32 25.92
CA GLU A 17 1.84 8.18 24.76
C GLU A 17 1.75 7.30 23.49
N PRO A 18 0.78 7.55 22.60
CA PRO A 18 0.65 6.78 21.38
C PRO A 18 1.96 6.83 20.59
N GLY A 19 2.38 5.69 20.05
CA GLY A 19 3.50 5.64 19.10
C GLY A 19 3.30 6.62 17.94
N PRO A 20 4.40 7.10 17.30
CA PRO A 20 4.36 8.20 16.34
C PRO A 20 3.52 7.95 15.08
N PHE A 21 3.10 6.70 14.86
CA PHE A 21 2.33 6.26 13.70
C PHE A 21 1.03 5.54 14.07
N GLU A 22 0.67 5.52 15.36
CA GLU A 22 -0.60 4.98 15.83
C GLU A 22 -1.76 5.84 15.32
N ALA A 23 -2.82 5.18 14.84
CA ALA A 23 -4.05 5.87 14.46
C ALA A 23 -4.70 6.49 15.70
N ALA A 24 -5.26 7.70 15.56
CA ALA A 24 -5.79 8.44 16.70
C ALA A 24 -7.15 7.89 17.18
N ASP A 25 -7.96 7.35 16.27
CA ASP A 25 -9.26 6.75 16.56
C ASP A 25 -10.26 7.66 17.31
N ASP A 26 -10.05 8.98 17.26
CA ASP A 26 -10.88 9.97 17.97
C ASP A 26 -11.99 10.64 17.14
N GLY A 27 -11.93 10.54 15.81
CA GLY A 27 -12.89 11.12 14.87
C GLY A 27 -12.65 12.61 14.60
N ALA A 28 -11.55 13.19 15.11
CA ALA A 28 -11.25 14.61 14.99
C ALA A 28 -10.74 15.00 13.60
N ARG A 29 -10.28 14.03 12.80
CA ARG A 29 -9.64 14.24 11.49
C ARG A 29 -10.25 13.35 10.42
N PRO A 30 -10.22 13.76 9.13
CA PRO A 30 -10.56 12.86 8.05
C PRO A 30 -9.59 11.66 8.04
N ARG A 31 -10.10 10.49 7.67
CA ARG A 31 -9.38 9.22 7.79
C ARG A 31 -8.80 8.70 6.48
N ARG A 32 -7.70 7.96 6.54
CA ARG A 32 -7.19 7.11 5.45
C ARG A 32 -6.75 5.77 6.01
N TYR A 33 -7.41 4.70 5.55
CA TYR A 33 -6.99 3.33 5.85
C TYR A 33 -6.17 2.80 4.68
N LEU A 34 -4.88 2.57 4.89
CA LEU A 34 -3.95 2.11 3.87
C LEU A 34 -3.46 0.71 4.23
N LEU A 35 -3.50 -0.20 3.27
CA LEU A 35 -3.20 -1.60 3.47
C LEU A 35 -2.12 -2.06 2.52
N THR A 36 -1.11 -2.69 3.10
CA THR A 36 -0.20 -3.57 2.38
C THR A 36 -0.68 -5.00 2.57
N MET A 37 -0.72 -5.79 1.50
CA MET A 37 -0.89 -7.23 1.62
C MET A 37 0.17 -7.80 2.57
N PHE A 38 -0.27 -8.37 3.68
CA PHE A 38 0.62 -8.87 4.72
C PHE A 38 1.44 -10.10 4.27
N PRO A 39 2.68 -10.27 4.75
CA PRO A 39 3.56 -11.35 4.29
C PRO A 39 3.21 -12.70 4.93
N TYR A 40 3.55 -13.77 4.21
CA TYR A 40 3.67 -15.11 4.78
C TYR A 40 5.03 -15.24 5.52
N PRO A 41 5.08 -15.74 6.78
CA PRO A 41 6.31 -15.98 7.53
C PRO A 41 6.98 -17.31 7.12
N SER A 42 7.22 -17.49 5.82
CA SER A 42 7.79 -18.71 5.22
C SER A 42 9.30 -18.63 4.91
N GLY A 43 9.94 -17.53 5.31
CA GLY A 43 11.35 -17.20 5.10
C GLY A 43 11.63 -15.73 5.45
N ASP A 44 12.82 -15.24 5.11
CA ASP A 44 13.14 -13.82 5.30
C ASP A 44 12.54 -12.94 4.19
N LEU A 45 12.50 -11.63 4.42
CA LEU A 45 11.99 -10.65 3.47
C LEU A 45 12.98 -10.44 2.31
N HIS A 46 12.43 -10.22 1.14
CA HIS A 46 13.18 -9.93 -0.09
C HIS A 46 12.77 -8.59 -0.70
N MET A 47 13.45 -8.17 -1.76
CA MET A 47 13.21 -6.86 -2.38
C MET A 47 11.78 -6.62 -2.89
N GLY A 48 11.06 -7.67 -3.31
CA GLY A 48 9.62 -7.58 -3.56
C GLY A 48 8.80 -7.07 -2.36
N HIS A 49 9.09 -7.54 -1.14
CA HIS A 49 8.44 -7.01 0.06
C HIS A 49 8.82 -5.55 0.32
N ALA A 50 10.09 -5.20 0.07
CA ALA A 50 10.58 -3.84 0.26
C ALA A 50 9.81 -2.83 -0.61
N GLU A 51 9.53 -3.18 -1.87
CA GLU A 51 8.76 -2.35 -2.79
C GLU A 51 7.33 -2.08 -2.28
N VAL A 52 6.57 -3.14 -1.98
CA VAL A 52 5.18 -3.02 -1.52
C VAL A 52 5.12 -2.19 -0.23
N PHE A 53 6.03 -2.46 0.72
CA PHE A 53 6.10 -1.67 1.95
C PHE A 53 6.43 -0.20 1.69
N ALA A 54 7.36 0.09 0.78
CA ALA A 54 7.74 1.46 0.47
C ALA A 54 6.60 2.24 -0.21
N ILE A 55 5.86 1.62 -1.14
CA ILE A 55 4.72 2.22 -1.84
C ILE A 55 3.64 2.68 -0.85
N THR A 56 3.19 1.77 0.03
CA THR A 56 2.16 2.10 1.02
C THR A 56 2.66 3.11 2.04
N ASP A 57 3.93 3.02 2.44
CA ASP A 57 4.54 3.93 3.41
C ASP A 57 4.62 5.38 2.91
N VAL A 58 4.96 5.59 1.63
CA VAL A 58 4.96 6.92 1.00
C VAL A 58 3.57 7.54 1.10
N GLN A 59 2.53 6.78 0.76
CA GLN A 59 1.14 7.24 0.86
C GLN A 59 0.74 7.51 2.31
N ALA A 60 1.15 6.66 3.26
CA ALA A 60 0.84 6.83 4.67
C ALA A 60 1.47 8.11 5.25
N ARG A 61 2.74 8.36 4.95
CA ARG A 61 3.45 9.58 5.36
C ARG A 61 2.84 10.82 4.71
N TYR A 62 2.49 10.73 3.42
CA TYR A 62 1.84 11.81 2.69
C TYR A 62 0.51 12.20 3.35
N TRP A 63 -0.42 11.26 3.53
CA TRP A 63 -1.72 11.56 4.12
C TRP A 63 -1.62 12.06 5.57
N ARG A 64 -0.67 11.56 6.37
CA ARG A 64 -0.38 12.13 7.70
C ARG A 64 0.06 13.58 7.62
N ALA A 65 0.97 13.92 6.70
CA ALA A 65 1.41 15.30 6.46
C ALA A 65 0.25 16.19 5.96
N LYS A 66 -0.72 15.63 5.22
CA LYS A 66 -1.97 16.33 4.84
C LYS A 66 -2.98 16.48 6.00
N GLY A 67 -2.65 16.01 7.20
CA GLY A 67 -3.47 16.17 8.40
C GLY A 67 -4.56 15.10 8.58
N PHE A 68 -4.46 13.97 7.86
CA PHE A 68 -5.40 12.86 8.04
C PHE A 68 -5.00 12.01 9.24
N ASP A 69 -6.01 11.37 9.85
CA ASP A 69 -5.80 10.20 10.70
C ASP A 69 -5.54 8.97 9.81
N VAL A 70 -4.39 8.34 9.96
CA VAL A 70 -3.91 7.31 9.04
C VAL A 70 -3.73 5.99 9.77
N LEU A 71 -4.53 5.00 9.41
CA LEU A 71 -4.35 3.61 9.80
C LEU A 71 -3.51 2.92 8.72
N ASN A 72 -2.29 2.50 9.09
CA ASN A 72 -1.37 1.72 8.25
C ASN A 72 -0.85 0.56 9.11
N PRO A 73 -1.58 -0.57 9.22
CA PRO A 73 -1.24 -1.64 10.14
C PRO A 73 -0.30 -2.68 9.51
N VAL A 74 0.21 -3.59 10.33
CA VAL A 74 1.06 -4.72 9.90
C VAL A 74 0.66 -6.01 10.62
N GLY A 75 0.84 -7.15 9.97
CA GLY A 75 0.51 -8.46 10.51
C GLY A 75 1.12 -9.56 9.65
N TRP A 76 0.77 -10.81 9.94
CA TRP A 76 1.32 -11.97 9.23
C TRP A 76 0.25 -13.02 8.95
N ASP A 77 0.22 -13.49 7.70
CA ASP A 77 -0.56 -14.66 7.30
C ASP A 77 0.22 -15.92 7.67
N SER A 78 -0.01 -16.41 8.89
CA SER A 78 0.88 -17.30 9.61
C SER A 78 0.41 -18.75 9.72
N PHE A 79 -0.82 -19.03 9.28
CA PHE A 79 -1.30 -20.40 9.04
C PHE A 79 -1.05 -20.88 7.60
N GLY A 80 -1.37 -22.15 7.35
CA GLY A 80 -1.43 -22.74 6.02
C GLY A 80 -0.12 -23.33 5.49
N LEU A 81 -0.23 -23.84 4.26
CA LEU A 81 0.85 -24.55 3.56
C LEU A 81 2.18 -23.76 3.45
N PRO A 82 2.21 -22.43 3.22
CA PRO A 82 3.48 -21.72 3.08
C PRO A 82 4.41 -21.86 4.29
N ALA A 83 3.87 -21.64 5.50
CA ALA A 83 4.61 -21.77 6.74
C ALA A 83 4.89 -23.24 7.09
N GLU A 84 3.88 -24.10 6.98
CA GLU A 84 3.98 -25.52 7.33
C GLU A 84 4.99 -26.28 6.46
N ASN A 85 4.92 -26.12 5.13
CA ASN A 85 5.86 -26.77 4.22
C ASN A 85 7.30 -26.29 4.44
N ALA A 86 7.48 -25.03 4.84
CA ALA A 86 8.79 -24.48 5.15
C ALA A 86 9.36 -25.03 6.46
N ALA A 87 8.53 -25.18 7.49
CA ALA A 87 8.88 -25.81 8.76
C ALA A 87 9.26 -27.29 8.57
N ILE A 88 8.44 -28.05 7.82
CA ILE A 88 8.68 -29.47 7.52
C ILE A 88 10.03 -29.67 6.83
N ARG A 89 10.38 -28.83 5.85
CA ARG A 89 11.68 -28.91 5.15
C ARG A 89 12.88 -28.69 6.08
N ARG A 90 12.69 -28.02 7.22
CA ARG A 90 13.73 -27.79 8.24
C ARG A 90 13.68 -28.79 9.40
N GLY A 91 12.66 -29.65 9.45
CA GLY A 91 12.44 -30.54 10.58
C GLY A 91 12.05 -29.80 11.86
N GLU A 92 11.39 -28.66 11.74
CA GLU A 92 10.96 -27.80 12.86
C GLU A 92 9.44 -27.86 13.05
N HIS A 93 8.96 -27.62 14.28
CA HIS A 93 7.53 -27.46 14.52
C HIS A 93 7.01 -26.17 13.86
N PRO A 94 5.88 -26.19 13.11
CA PRO A 94 5.36 -25.02 12.41
C PRO A 94 5.18 -23.77 13.27
N ALA A 95 4.70 -23.89 14.52
CA ALA A 95 4.60 -22.77 15.46
C ALA A 95 5.95 -22.09 15.72
N VAL A 96 6.99 -22.89 16.04
CA VAL A 96 8.33 -22.38 16.36
C VAL A 96 8.95 -21.70 15.15
N PHE A 97 8.86 -22.36 13.99
CA PHE A 97 9.36 -21.81 12.73
C PHE A 97 8.67 -20.50 12.36
N THR A 98 7.34 -20.45 12.51
CA THR A 98 6.50 -19.29 12.21
C THR A 98 6.88 -18.11 13.11
N GLU A 99 6.95 -18.30 14.42
CA GLU A 99 7.33 -17.25 15.37
C GLU A 99 8.74 -16.71 15.13
N ALA A 100 9.71 -17.60 14.85
CA ALA A 100 11.07 -17.19 14.54
C ALA A 100 11.15 -16.32 13.27
N ASN A 101 10.41 -16.68 12.22
CA ASN A 101 10.34 -15.86 11.01
C ASN A 101 9.61 -14.55 11.25
N ILE A 102 8.48 -14.56 11.96
CA ILE A 102 7.75 -13.33 12.33
C ILE A 102 8.68 -12.37 13.06
N ALA A 103 9.46 -12.84 14.05
CA ALA A 103 10.40 -12.01 14.78
C ALA A 103 11.48 -11.41 13.87
N THR A 104 12.04 -12.23 12.96
CA THR A 104 13.05 -11.80 11.97
C THR A 104 12.48 -10.76 11.01
N GLN A 105 11.34 -11.05 10.39
CA GLN A 105 10.67 -10.15 9.47
C GLN A 105 10.26 -8.85 10.17
N ALA A 106 9.74 -8.91 11.41
CA ALA A 106 9.38 -7.72 12.18
C ALA A 106 10.59 -6.82 12.46
N ALA A 107 11.75 -7.40 12.77
CA ALA A 107 12.99 -6.66 12.95
C ALA A 107 13.43 -5.99 11.63
N SER A 108 13.37 -6.72 10.51
CA SER A 108 13.67 -6.20 9.17
C SER A 108 12.73 -5.06 8.76
N ILE A 109 11.42 -5.17 9.02
CA ILE A 109 10.43 -4.11 8.72
C ILE A 109 10.71 -2.86 9.56
N ARG A 110 10.96 -3.01 10.88
CA ARG A 110 11.31 -1.88 11.75
C ARG A 110 12.58 -1.18 11.26
N ARG A 111 13.60 -1.96 10.89
CA ARG A 111 14.83 -1.45 10.31
C ARG A 111 14.59 -0.74 8.98
N TYR A 112 13.68 -1.24 8.15
CA TYR A 112 13.30 -0.62 6.87
C TYR A 112 12.55 0.72 7.03
N GLY A 113 12.15 1.06 8.26
CA GLY A 113 11.62 2.38 8.60
C GLY A 113 10.20 2.62 8.10
N VAL A 114 9.39 1.56 7.96
CA VAL A 114 7.99 1.68 7.54
C VAL A 114 7.15 2.28 8.68
N SER A 115 6.29 3.25 8.36
CA SER A 115 5.40 3.95 9.29
C SER A 115 4.15 3.15 9.65
N PHE A 116 4.35 1.89 10.03
CA PHE A 116 3.27 1.02 10.49
C PHE A 116 2.81 1.39 11.90
N ASP A 117 1.52 1.23 12.12
CA ASP A 117 0.90 1.15 13.44
C ASP A 117 1.12 -0.27 14.01
N TRP A 118 2.12 -0.38 14.88
CA TRP A 118 2.49 -1.63 15.53
C TRP A 118 1.55 -2.04 16.66
N SER A 119 0.72 -1.12 17.18
CA SER A 119 -0.31 -1.45 18.17
C SER A 119 -1.39 -2.35 17.56
N ARG A 120 -1.54 -2.31 16.24
CA ARG A 120 -2.49 -3.10 15.47
C ARG A 120 -1.95 -4.45 14.97
N ARG A 121 -0.78 -4.87 15.45
CA ARG A 121 -0.14 -6.12 15.05
C ARG A 121 -1.03 -7.35 15.30
N LEU A 122 -1.11 -8.25 14.31
CA LEU A 122 -1.78 -9.55 14.46
C LEU A 122 -1.06 -10.68 13.72
N HIS A 123 -1.32 -11.91 14.15
CA HIS A 123 -0.89 -13.15 13.49
C HIS A 123 -2.09 -14.08 13.32
N THR A 124 -2.33 -14.57 12.10
CA THR A 124 -3.50 -15.42 11.84
C THR A 124 -3.51 -16.76 12.59
N HIS A 125 -2.33 -17.26 13.02
CA HIS A 125 -2.22 -18.51 13.77
C HIS A 125 -2.52 -18.41 15.28
N GLU A 126 -2.71 -17.20 15.81
CA GLU A 126 -3.01 -17.00 17.24
C GLU A 126 -4.48 -17.31 17.55
N PRO A 127 -4.80 -17.96 18.70
CA PRO A 127 -6.17 -18.25 19.12
C PRO A 127 -7.07 -17.01 19.16
N ALA A 128 -6.53 -15.86 19.56
CA ALA A 128 -7.24 -14.59 19.59
C ALA A 128 -7.68 -14.11 18.18
N TYR A 129 -7.03 -14.58 17.12
CA TYR A 129 -7.41 -14.33 15.74
C TYR A 129 -8.36 -15.42 15.23
N TYR A 130 -7.91 -16.68 15.18
CA TYR A 130 -8.65 -17.72 14.45
C TYR A 130 -9.93 -18.19 15.14
N ARG A 131 -10.16 -17.85 16.42
CA ARG A 131 -11.51 -17.96 17.03
C ARG A 131 -12.57 -17.26 16.18
N TRP A 132 -12.19 -16.16 15.53
CA TRP A 132 -13.08 -15.37 14.69
C TRP A 132 -13.16 -15.89 13.25
N THR A 133 -12.12 -16.58 12.78
CA THR A 133 -12.21 -17.40 11.56
C THR A 133 -13.21 -18.55 11.77
N GLN A 134 -13.18 -19.21 12.94
CA GLN A 134 -14.14 -20.26 13.31
C GLN A 134 -15.56 -19.70 13.45
N TRP A 135 -15.71 -18.53 14.10
CA TRP A 135 -16.98 -17.82 14.15
C TRP A 135 -17.51 -17.48 12.75
N LEU A 136 -16.65 -17.00 11.84
CA LEU A 136 -17.03 -16.69 10.46
C LEU A 136 -17.56 -17.96 9.77
N PHE A 137 -16.86 -19.09 9.89
CA PHE A 137 -17.32 -20.37 9.38
C PHE A 137 -18.71 -20.74 9.92
N ALA A 138 -18.93 -20.62 11.24
CA ALA A 138 -20.22 -20.93 11.87
C ALA A 138 -21.35 -20.04 11.32
N ARG A 139 -21.10 -18.74 11.14
CA ARG A 139 -22.07 -17.80 10.56
C ARG A 139 -22.38 -18.09 9.09
N LEU A 140 -21.40 -18.56 8.31
CA LEU A 140 -21.61 -19.02 6.93
C LEU A 140 -22.41 -20.33 6.92
N HIS A 141 -22.12 -21.27 7.82
CA HIS A 141 -22.82 -22.54 7.93
C HIS A 141 -24.31 -22.35 8.26
N GLU A 142 -24.62 -21.53 9.25
CA GLU A 142 -26.00 -21.18 9.63
C GLU A 142 -26.81 -20.54 8.49
N ARG A 143 -26.12 -19.87 7.56
CA ARG A 143 -26.71 -19.23 6.37
C ARG A 143 -26.77 -20.16 5.16
N GLY A 144 -26.37 -21.43 5.29
CA GLY A 144 -26.28 -22.38 4.18
C GLY A 144 -25.19 -22.05 3.15
N LEU A 145 -24.23 -21.20 3.55
CA LEU A 145 -23.10 -20.79 2.73
C LEU A 145 -21.86 -21.65 3.00
N ALA A 146 -21.67 -22.20 4.19
CA ALA A 146 -20.69 -23.27 4.40
C ALA A 146 -21.41 -24.62 4.42
N TYR A 147 -20.95 -25.57 3.62
CA TYR A 147 -21.58 -26.89 3.51
C TYR A 147 -20.54 -27.97 3.21
N ARG A 148 -20.87 -29.23 3.55
CA ARG A 148 -20.03 -30.39 3.27
C ARG A 148 -20.64 -31.22 2.14
N ALA A 149 -19.82 -31.64 1.18
CA ALA A 149 -20.27 -32.46 0.05
C ALA A 149 -19.15 -33.37 -0.47
N GLU A 150 -19.53 -34.50 -1.05
CA GLU A 150 -18.64 -35.30 -1.88
C GLU A 150 -18.46 -34.61 -3.24
N ALA A 151 -17.21 -34.43 -3.64
CA ALA A 151 -16.86 -33.86 -4.94
C ALA A 151 -15.56 -34.47 -5.48
N GLU A 152 -15.42 -34.47 -6.80
CA GLU A 152 -14.11 -34.60 -7.45
C GLU A 152 -13.31 -33.33 -7.18
N VAL A 153 -12.28 -33.46 -6.35
CA VAL A 153 -11.46 -32.34 -5.88
C VAL A 153 -10.06 -32.40 -6.47
N ASN A 154 -9.46 -31.23 -6.64
CA ASN A 154 -8.05 -31.10 -7.01
C ASN A 154 -7.18 -31.60 -5.86
N TRP A 155 -6.31 -32.56 -6.11
CA TRP A 155 -5.38 -33.12 -5.13
C TRP A 155 -3.93 -32.90 -5.55
N CYS A 156 -3.12 -32.33 -4.67
CA CYS A 156 -1.68 -32.24 -4.86
C CYS A 156 -0.99 -33.47 -4.24
N PRO A 157 -0.36 -34.37 -5.02
CA PRO A 157 0.27 -35.56 -4.47
C PRO A 157 1.54 -35.25 -3.66
N GLN A 158 2.18 -34.11 -3.93
CA GLN A 158 3.37 -33.66 -3.19
C GLN A 158 3.00 -33.03 -1.85
N ASP A 159 2.04 -32.10 -1.85
CA ASP A 159 1.57 -31.44 -0.63
C ASP A 159 0.58 -32.30 0.17
N ARG A 160 0.10 -33.42 -0.41
CA ARG A 160 -0.87 -34.35 0.18
C ARG A 160 -2.09 -33.63 0.78
N THR A 161 -2.69 -32.75 0.00
CA THR A 161 -3.92 -32.06 0.38
C THR A 161 -4.72 -31.69 -0.86
N VAL A 162 -6.01 -31.49 -0.65
CA VAL A 162 -6.89 -30.81 -1.61
C VAL A 162 -6.47 -29.36 -1.85
N LEU A 163 -6.78 -28.87 -3.05
CA LEU A 163 -6.57 -27.49 -3.50
C LEU A 163 -7.90 -26.91 -4.01
N ALA A 164 -8.13 -25.62 -3.79
CA ALA A 164 -9.17 -24.86 -4.48
C ALA A 164 -8.82 -24.73 -5.98
N ASN A 165 -9.82 -24.46 -6.84
CA ASN A 165 -9.60 -24.31 -8.29
C ASN A 165 -8.63 -23.17 -8.59
N GLU A 166 -8.69 -22.12 -7.80
CA GLU A 166 -7.84 -20.94 -7.89
C GLU A 166 -6.38 -21.25 -7.55
N GLN A 167 -6.10 -22.35 -6.85
CA GLN A 167 -4.75 -22.81 -6.48
C GLN A 167 -4.15 -23.79 -7.52
N VAL A 168 -4.85 -24.01 -8.64
CA VAL A 168 -4.40 -24.84 -9.76
C VAL A 168 -4.10 -23.94 -10.97
N VAL A 169 -2.82 -23.81 -11.29
CA VAL A 169 -2.32 -22.99 -12.40
C VAL A 169 -1.78 -23.92 -13.48
N ASP A 170 -2.35 -23.86 -14.68
CA ASP A 170 -1.99 -24.72 -15.82
C ASP A 170 -1.96 -26.23 -15.48
N GLY A 171 -2.87 -26.67 -14.62
CA GLY A 171 -2.98 -28.07 -14.17
C GLY A 171 -1.96 -28.49 -13.11
N ALA A 172 -1.18 -27.56 -12.57
CA ALA A 172 -0.20 -27.79 -11.51
C ALA A 172 -0.54 -27.01 -10.23
N CYS A 173 -0.04 -27.49 -9.08
CA CYS A 173 -0.16 -26.79 -7.81
C CYS A 173 0.59 -25.45 -7.88
N GLU A 174 -0.07 -24.35 -7.50
CA GLU A 174 0.51 -22.99 -7.50
C GLU A 174 1.80 -22.89 -6.66
N ARG A 175 1.99 -23.78 -5.69
CA ARG A 175 3.06 -23.70 -4.67
C ARG A 175 4.26 -24.56 -5.03
N CYS A 176 4.02 -25.84 -5.30
CA CYS A 176 5.09 -26.82 -5.54
C CYS A 176 5.28 -27.17 -7.02
N GLY A 177 4.40 -26.70 -7.91
CA GLY A 177 4.44 -26.98 -9.35
C GLY A 177 4.17 -28.45 -9.73
N THR A 178 3.75 -29.28 -8.78
CA THR A 178 3.42 -30.69 -9.05
C THR A 178 2.09 -30.80 -9.78
N ALA A 179 2.01 -31.70 -10.76
CA ALA A 179 0.76 -31.96 -11.49
C ALA A 179 -0.35 -32.39 -10.53
N VAL A 180 -1.50 -31.74 -10.67
CA VAL A 180 -2.69 -31.96 -9.86
C VAL A 180 -3.48 -33.15 -10.42
N VAL A 181 -4.03 -33.98 -9.54
CA VAL A 181 -4.87 -35.12 -9.90
C VAL A 181 -6.27 -34.95 -9.31
N GLY A 182 -7.28 -35.56 -9.93
CA GLY A 182 -8.63 -35.65 -9.36
C GLY A 182 -8.72 -36.73 -8.30
N ARG A 183 -9.48 -36.47 -7.23
CA ARG A 183 -9.81 -37.45 -6.18
C ARG A 183 -11.23 -37.18 -5.69
N SER A 184 -12.06 -38.20 -5.55
CA SER A 184 -13.34 -38.04 -4.84
C SER A 184 -13.11 -37.98 -3.33
N LEU A 185 -13.51 -36.87 -2.70
CA LEU A 185 -13.46 -36.67 -1.25
C LEU A 185 -14.68 -35.90 -0.76
N THR A 186 -15.14 -36.20 0.45
CA THR A 186 -16.10 -35.35 1.16
C THR A 186 -15.34 -34.19 1.80
N GLN A 187 -15.65 -32.96 1.41
CA GLN A 187 -14.92 -31.74 1.79
C GLN A 187 -15.87 -30.60 2.13
N TRP A 188 -15.34 -29.57 2.80
CA TRP A 188 -16.05 -28.33 3.12
C TRP A 188 -15.89 -27.29 2.02
N PHE A 189 -17.01 -26.65 1.68
CA PHE A 189 -17.09 -25.63 0.65
C PHE A 189 -17.80 -24.38 1.18
N PHE A 190 -17.35 -23.21 0.73
CA PHE A 190 -18.11 -21.97 0.80
C PHE A 190 -18.83 -21.73 -0.53
N ARG A 191 -20.14 -21.46 -0.46
CA ARG A 191 -21.04 -21.24 -1.59
C ARG A 191 -20.82 -19.87 -2.23
N THR A 192 -19.64 -19.63 -2.75
CA THR A 192 -19.26 -18.39 -3.45
C THR A 192 -20.14 -18.14 -4.66
N THR A 193 -20.64 -19.20 -5.31
CA THR A 193 -21.56 -19.09 -6.44
C THR A 193 -22.88 -18.41 -6.09
N ALA A 194 -23.33 -18.47 -4.83
CA ALA A 194 -24.52 -17.73 -4.39
C ALA A 194 -24.35 -16.21 -4.43
N TYR A 195 -23.11 -15.72 -4.56
CA TYR A 195 -22.76 -14.31 -4.68
C TYR A 195 -22.19 -13.97 -6.07
N ALA A 196 -22.22 -14.90 -7.04
CA ALA A 196 -21.56 -14.71 -8.34
C ALA A 196 -22.05 -13.46 -9.08
N ASP A 197 -23.37 -13.21 -9.11
CA ASP A 197 -23.92 -11.99 -9.71
C ASP A 197 -23.42 -10.73 -9.01
N ARG A 198 -23.50 -10.66 -7.67
CA ARG A 198 -23.03 -9.48 -6.93
C ARG A 198 -21.53 -9.27 -7.05
N LEU A 199 -20.75 -10.36 -7.10
CA LEU A 199 -19.31 -10.27 -7.36
C LEU A 199 -19.02 -9.70 -8.76
N LEU A 200 -19.92 -9.87 -9.72
CA LEU A 200 -19.76 -9.35 -11.07
C LEU A 200 -20.34 -7.94 -11.24
N ASP A 201 -21.58 -7.73 -10.80
CA ASP A 201 -22.33 -6.50 -11.00
C ASP A 201 -21.79 -5.37 -10.12
N ASP A 202 -21.38 -5.66 -8.87
CA ASP A 202 -20.80 -4.65 -7.98
C ASP A 202 -19.39 -4.22 -8.42
N MET A 203 -18.80 -4.81 -9.47
CA MET A 203 -17.54 -4.31 -10.04
C MET A 203 -17.65 -2.86 -10.53
N ALA A 204 -18.86 -2.37 -10.85
CA ALA A 204 -19.10 -0.97 -11.17
C ALA A 204 -18.68 -0.02 -10.02
N LEU A 205 -18.74 -0.49 -8.77
CA LEU A 205 -18.25 0.26 -7.60
C LEU A 205 -16.72 0.33 -7.54
N LEU A 206 -16.03 -0.61 -8.19
CA LEU A 206 -14.59 -0.77 -8.16
C LEU A 206 -13.89 -0.11 -9.35
N GLU A 207 -14.57 0.02 -10.49
CA GLU A 207 -14.04 0.60 -11.74
C GLU A 207 -13.27 1.92 -11.58
N PRO A 208 -13.67 2.87 -10.71
CA PRO A 208 -12.91 4.11 -10.52
C PRO A 208 -11.55 3.93 -9.83
N GLY A 209 -11.34 2.83 -9.10
CA GLY A 209 -10.19 2.64 -8.21
C GLY A 209 -9.39 1.36 -8.43
N TRP A 210 -9.88 0.43 -9.26
CA TRP A 210 -9.23 -0.85 -9.52
C TRP A 210 -8.65 -0.92 -10.93
N PRO A 211 -7.50 -1.59 -11.12
CA PRO A 211 -6.94 -1.78 -12.46
C PRO A 211 -7.87 -2.57 -13.36
N ALA A 212 -8.08 -2.08 -14.58
CA ALA A 212 -9.00 -2.71 -15.54
C ALA A 212 -8.62 -4.17 -15.87
N HIS A 213 -7.33 -4.49 -15.85
CA HIS A 213 -6.86 -5.86 -16.10
C HIS A 213 -7.27 -6.82 -14.97
N VAL A 214 -7.20 -6.41 -13.69
CA VAL A 214 -7.68 -7.23 -12.55
C VAL A 214 -9.19 -7.45 -12.62
N LEU A 215 -9.96 -6.40 -12.90
CA LEU A 215 -11.40 -6.54 -13.09
C LEU A 215 -11.71 -7.52 -14.24
N THR A 216 -10.96 -7.42 -15.35
CA THR A 216 -11.09 -8.36 -16.47
C THR A 216 -10.76 -9.80 -16.07
N MET A 217 -9.69 -10.03 -15.30
CA MET A 217 -9.35 -11.35 -14.77
C MET A 217 -10.49 -11.92 -13.91
N GLN A 218 -11.05 -11.12 -12.99
CA GLN A 218 -12.18 -11.57 -12.17
C GLN A 218 -13.45 -11.80 -12.98
N ARG A 219 -13.78 -10.95 -13.97
CA ARG A 219 -14.93 -11.17 -14.88
C ARG A 219 -14.80 -12.49 -15.61
N ASN A 220 -13.62 -12.76 -16.15
CA ASN A 220 -13.32 -14.02 -16.85
C ASN A 220 -13.32 -15.20 -15.88
N TRP A 221 -12.89 -15.03 -14.64
CA TRP A 221 -12.95 -16.05 -13.58
C TRP A 221 -14.38 -16.43 -13.22
N ILE A 222 -15.23 -15.43 -12.97
CA ILE A 222 -16.63 -15.64 -12.62
C ILE A 222 -17.38 -16.24 -13.82
N GLY A 223 -17.17 -15.70 -15.02
CA GLY A 223 -17.60 -16.29 -16.28
C GLY A 223 -19.11 -16.48 -16.40
N ARG A 224 -19.91 -15.43 -16.10
CA ARG A 224 -21.37 -15.45 -16.29
C ARG A 224 -21.72 -15.63 -17.77
N SER A 225 -22.52 -16.64 -18.08
CA SER A 225 -23.01 -16.95 -19.43
C SER A 225 -24.51 -17.24 -19.42
N GLU A 226 -25.23 -16.75 -20.43
CA GLU A 226 -26.64 -17.07 -20.63
C GLU A 226 -26.77 -18.34 -21.49
N ASP A 227 -27.54 -19.31 -21.00
CA ASP A 227 -27.97 -20.48 -21.75
C ASP A 227 -28.99 -20.03 -22.82
N PRO A 228 -28.92 -20.58 -24.06
CA PRO A 228 -29.95 -20.40 -25.08
C PRO A 228 -31.40 -20.64 -24.62
N ASN A 229 -31.61 -21.41 -23.55
CA ASN A 229 -32.92 -21.70 -22.96
C ASN A 229 -33.32 -20.74 -21.81
N GLY A 230 -32.55 -19.67 -21.57
CA GLY A 230 -32.87 -18.61 -20.60
C GLY A 230 -32.36 -18.84 -19.17
N GLY A 231 -31.46 -19.80 -18.94
CA GLY A 231 -30.77 -20.01 -17.66
C GLY A 231 -29.46 -19.22 -17.56
N THR A 232 -29.03 -18.85 -16.36
CA THR A 232 -27.71 -18.26 -16.14
C THR A 232 -26.75 -19.32 -15.59
N THR A 233 -25.54 -19.40 -16.15
CA THR A 233 -24.47 -20.30 -15.72
C THR A 233 -23.21 -19.51 -15.40
N TYR A 234 -22.33 -20.06 -14.56
CA TYR A 234 -21.06 -19.44 -14.17
C TYR A 234 -19.92 -20.44 -14.33
N ARG A 235 -18.73 -19.92 -14.66
CA ARG A 235 -17.47 -20.67 -14.58
C ARG A 235 -16.98 -20.79 -13.12
N LEU A 236 -17.36 -19.83 -12.27
CA LEU A 236 -17.05 -19.87 -10.84
C LEU A 236 -17.56 -21.17 -10.21
N HIS A 237 -16.72 -21.75 -9.37
CA HIS A 237 -17.08 -22.89 -8.53
C HIS A 237 -17.11 -22.48 -7.06
N ASP A 238 -17.83 -23.25 -6.26
CA ASP A 238 -17.82 -23.07 -4.82
C ASP A 238 -16.43 -23.31 -4.24
N TRP A 239 -16.05 -22.49 -3.27
CA TRP A 239 -14.69 -22.42 -2.75
C TRP A 239 -14.42 -23.57 -1.78
N LEU A 240 -13.53 -24.48 -2.16
CA LEU A 240 -13.08 -25.58 -1.31
C LEU A 240 -12.15 -25.06 -0.19
N VAL A 241 -12.60 -25.15 1.07
CA VAL A 241 -11.92 -24.54 2.23
C VAL A 241 -11.24 -25.52 3.18
N SER A 242 -11.64 -26.79 3.25
CA SER A 242 -11.00 -27.78 4.13
C SER A 242 -9.66 -28.27 3.59
N ARG A 243 -8.70 -28.57 4.47
CA ARG A 243 -7.35 -29.07 4.14
C ARG A 243 -6.98 -30.20 5.10
N GLN A 244 -6.36 -31.25 4.58
CA GLN A 244 -5.88 -32.42 5.35
C GLN A 244 -4.51 -32.13 5.96
N ARG A 245 -4.41 -31.01 6.67
CA ARG A 245 -3.16 -30.43 7.15
C ARG A 245 -3.27 -30.05 8.62
N TYR A 246 -2.13 -30.02 9.32
CA TYR A 246 -2.09 -29.70 10.73
C TYR A 246 -2.15 -28.18 10.97
N TRP A 247 -1.36 -27.42 10.22
CA TRP A 247 -1.14 -26.01 10.50
C TRP A 247 -2.19 -25.10 9.84
N GLY A 248 -3.39 -25.07 10.40
CA GLY A 248 -4.47 -24.18 9.99
C GLY A 248 -5.55 -24.08 11.08
N ALA A 249 -6.47 -23.14 10.94
CA ALA A 249 -7.58 -22.99 11.89
C ALA A 249 -8.48 -24.24 11.86
N PRO A 250 -8.71 -24.94 12.99
CA PRO A 250 -9.59 -26.13 13.00
C PRO A 250 -11.02 -25.79 12.56
N VAL A 251 -11.64 -26.66 11.76
CA VAL A 251 -13.07 -26.52 11.42
C VAL A 251 -13.91 -26.73 12.68
N PRO A 252 -14.77 -25.77 13.09
CA PRO A 252 -15.48 -25.81 14.38
C PRO A 252 -16.75 -26.68 14.30
N VAL A 253 -16.60 -27.93 13.87
CA VAL A 253 -17.69 -28.91 13.74
C VAL A 253 -17.35 -30.19 14.51
N VAL A 254 -18.38 -30.78 15.10
CA VAL A 254 -18.36 -32.10 15.75
C VAL A 254 -19.33 -33.04 15.02
N HIS A 255 -18.83 -34.22 14.65
CA HIS A 255 -19.56 -35.31 14.00
C HIS A 255 -20.16 -36.23 15.05
N CYS A 256 -21.46 -36.11 15.29
CA CYS A 256 -22.21 -36.94 16.22
C CYS A 256 -22.97 -38.06 15.48
N PRO A 257 -22.85 -39.34 15.89
CA PRO A 257 -23.60 -40.43 15.27
C PRO A 257 -25.13 -40.26 15.31
N ALA A 258 -25.65 -39.55 16.32
CA ALA A 258 -27.08 -39.32 16.50
C ALA A 258 -27.56 -37.98 15.90
N CYS A 259 -26.73 -36.94 15.94
CA CYS A 259 -27.12 -35.58 15.54
C CYS A 259 -26.57 -35.12 14.18
N GLY A 260 -25.63 -35.88 13.60
CA GLY A 260 -24.91 -35.50 12.39
C GLY A 260 -23.85 -34.44 12.68
N GLU A 261 -23.69 -33.51 11.75
CA GLU A 261 -22.78 -32.36 11.86
C GLU A 261 -23.36 -31.32 12.82
N VAL A 262 -22.62 -30.98 13.87
CA VAL A 262 -23.02 -30.01 14.88
C VAL A 262 -21.91 -28.97 15.06
N LEU A 263 -22.24 -27.69 14.91
CA LEU A 263 -21.32 -26.58 15.17
C LEU A 263 -20.90 -26.56 16.65
N VAL A 264 -19.64 -26.21 16.90
CA VAL A 264 -19.17 -25.84 18.23
C VAL A 264 -19.79 -24.48 18.61
N PRO A 265 -20.37 -24.33 19.83
CA PRO A 265 -20.94 -23.06 20.29
C PRO A 265 -19.94 -21.90 20.32
N ASP A 266 -20.41 -20.67 20.11
CA ASP A 266 -19.57 -19.45 20.06
C ASP A 266 -18.74 -19.25 21.35
N ASP A 267 -19.27 -19.65 22.52
CA ASP A 267 -18.63 -19.54 23.83
C ASP A 267 -17.64 -20.67 24.15
N GLU A 268 -17.60 -21.70 23.30
CA GLU A 268 -16.61 -22.78 23.34
C GLU A 268 -15.47 -22.57 22.32
N LEU A 269 -15.50 -21.49 21.54
CA LEU A 269 -14.42 -21.11 20.63
C LEU A 269 -13.29 -20.39 21.39
N PRO A 270 -12.02 -20.55 20.96
CA PRO A 270 -11.57 -21.35 19.82
C PRO A 270 -11.47 -22.85 20.11
N VAL A 271 -11.72 -23.67 19.07
CA VAL A 271 -11.17 -25.03 19.03
C VAL A 271 -9.70 -24.92 18.71
N GLU A 272 -8.84 -25.10 19.71
CA GLU A 272 -7.39 -24.97 19.55
C GLU A 272 -6.74 -26.20 18.92
N LEU A 273 -5.63 -26.01 18.19
CA LEU A 273 -4.82 -27.11 17.68
C LEU A 273 -4.18 -27.91 18.83
N PRO A 274 -4.16 -29.25 18.77
CA PRO A 274 -3.42 -30.05 19.74
C PRO A 274 -1.92 -29.95 19.47
N HIS A 275 -1.09 -30.10 20.49
CA HIS A 275 0.36 -30.17 20.30
C HIS A 275 0.78 -31.53 19.69
N LEU A 276 1.31 -31.51 18.46
CA LEU A 276 1.84 -32.69 17.75
C LEU A 276 3.33 -32.51 17.44
N GLU A 277 4.09 -33.61 17.42
CA GLU A 277 5.55 -33.57 17.16
C GLU A 277 6.01 -34.72 16.24
N GLY A 278 7.15 -34.50 15.59
CA GLY A 278 7.82 -35.51 14.77
C GLY A 278 6.96 -36.03 13.63
N ASP A 279 6.95 -37.36 13.45
CA ASP A 279 6.19 -38.04 12.40
C ASP A 279 4.67 -37.80 12.49
N ARG A 280 4.15 -37.38 13.66
CA ARG A 280 2.73 -37.03 13.84
C ARG A 280 2.33 -35.75 13.12
N LEU A 281 3.30 -34.92 12.69
CA LEU A 281 3.07 -33.72 11.88
C LEU A 281 3.15 -34.01 10.38
N ALA A 282 3.65 -35.19 9.98
CA ALA A 282 3.87 -35.48 8.58
C ALA A 282 2.53 -35.53 7.83
N PRO A 283 2.38 -34.79 6.72
CA PRO A 283 1.15 -34.83 5.95
C PRO A 283 0.93 -36.24 5.38
N GLY A 284 -0.32 -36.68 5.31
CA GLY A 284 -0.71 -38.02 4.85
C GLY A 284 -1.91 -37.97 3.91
N ASP A 285 -2.48 -39.15 3.59
CA ASP A 285 -3.77 -39.23 2.89
C ASP A 285 -4.96 -38.79 3.75
N VAL A 286 -4.74 -38.70 5.06
CA VAL A 286 -5.66 -38.19 6.07
C VAL A 286 -4.98 -37.08 6.85
N SER A 287 -5.76 -36.17 7.42
CA SER A 287 -5.23 -35.09 8.24
C SER A 287 -4.38 -35.63 9.39
N PRO A 288 -3.22 -34.99 9.71
CA PRO A 288 -2.42 -35.34 10.89
C PRO A 288 -3.22 -35.28 12.20
N LEU A 289 -4.25 -34.44 12.27
CA LEU A 289 -5.14 -34.32 13.43
C LEU A 289 -5.93 -35.60 13.70
N ALA A 290 -6.22 -36.42 12.69
CA ALA A 290 -6.96 -37.67 12.86
C ALA A 290 -6.25 -38.69 13.77
N ALA A 291 -4.92 -38.59 13.88
CA ALA A 291 -4.12 -39.42 14.78
C ALA A 291 -4.12 -38.94 16.24
N ALA A 292 -4.65 -37.74 16.53
CA ALA A 292 -4.70 -37.16 17.86
C ALA A 292 -5.99 -37.55 18.61
N ARG A 293 -6.16 -38.84 18.92
CA ARG A 293 -7.42 -39.38 19.47
C ARG A 293 -7.95 -38.65 20.69
N ASP A 294 -7.08 -38.27 21.63
CA ASP A 294 -7.47 -37.50 22.84
C ASP A 294 -8.05 -36.10 22.53
N TRP A 295 -7.73 -35.54 21.36
CA TRP A 295 -8.28 -34.26 20.88
C TRP A 295 -9.51 -34.46 20.00
N VAL A 296 -9.50 -35.51 19.15
CA VAL A 296 -10.61 -35.85 18.25
C VAL A 296 -11.85 -36.28 19.04
N GLU A 297 -11.67 -37.11 20.07
CA GLU A 297 -12.77 -37.63 20.88
C GLU A 297 -13.33 -36.53 21.78
N THR A 298 -14.62 -36.25 21.62
CA THR A 298 -15.31 -35.19 22.36
C THR A 298 -16.77 -35.54 22.60
N THR A 299 -17.54 -34.60 23.14
CA THR A 299 -18.98 -34.72 23.34
C THR A 299 -19.74 -33.83 22.35
N CYS A 300 -20.87 -34.31 21.86
CA CYS A 300 -21.76 -33.52 21.03
C CYS A 300 -22.37 -32.37 21.84
N PRO A 301 -22.19 -31.10 21.43
CA PRO A 301 -22.75 -29.96 22.16
C PRO A 301 -24.29 -29.90 22.10
N ARG A 302 -24.93 -30.67 21.21
CA ARG A 302 -26.40 -30.77 21.12
C ARG A 302 -26.99 -31.81 22.07
N CYS A 303 -26.43 -33.02 22.15
CA CYS A 303 -27.04 -34.14 22.88
C CYS A 303 -26.21 -34.68 24.06
N GLY A 304 -24.98 -34.20 24.23
CA GLY A 304 -24.04 -34.66 25.26
C GLY A 304 -23.44 -36.04 25.02
N GLY A 305 -23.86 -36.77 23.98
CA GLY A 305 -23.32 -38.09 23.64
C GLY A 305 -21.91 -38.03 23.03
N PRO A 306 -21.22 -39.18 22.89
CA PRO A 306 -19.92 -39.26 22.25
C PRO A 306 -19.95 -38.75 20.80
N ALA A 307 -18.92 -38.01 20.41
CA ALA A 307 -18.78 -37.48 19.06
C ALA A 307 -17.30 -37.25 18.73
N GLU A 308 -17.02 -36.93 17.47
CA GLU A 308 -15.64 -36.69 17.00
C GLU A 308 -15.53 -35.29 16.39
N ARG A 309 -14.46 -34.56 16.70
CA ARG A 309 -14.15 -33.28 16.03
C ARG A 309 -13.89 -33.51 14.56
N ASP A 310 -14.23 -32.51 13.74
CA ASP A 310 -13.70 -32.45 12.38
C ASP A 310 -12.17 -32.36 12.45
N THR A 311 -11.50 -33.11 11.57
CA THR A 311 -10.04 -33.24 11.57
C THR A 311 -9.38 -32.39 10.48
N ASP A 312 -10.16 -31.80 9.59
CA ASP A 312 -9.63 -30.87 8.61
C ASP A 312 -9.42 -29.48 9.23
N THR A 313 -8.44 -28.77 8.69
CA THR A 313 -8.21 -27.35 8.98
C THR A 313 -8.70 -26.49 7.81
N MET A 314 -8.95 -25.21 8.07
CA MET A 314 -9.32 -24.25 7.03
C MET A 314 -8.08 -23.77 6.27
N ASP A 315 -8.25 -23.54 4.97
CA ASP A 315 -7.23 -22.95 4.11
C ASP A 315 -6.87 -21.52 4.54
N THR A 316 -5.61 -21.14 4.35
CA THR A 316 -5.06 -19.81 4.69
C THR A 316 -5.84 -18.65 4.09
N PHE A 317 -6.50 -18.84 2.93
CA PHE A 317 -7.31 -17.80 2.32
C PHE A 317 -8.58 -17.51 3.09
N VAL A 318 -9.04 -18.41 3.97
CA VAL A 318 -10.14 -18.09 4.91
C VAL A 318 -9.67 -17.05 5.90
N ASP A 319 -8.48 -17.21 6.49
CA ASP A 319 -7.92 -16.23 7.42
C ASP A 319 -7.66 -14.88 6.74
N SER A 320 -7.03 -14.88 5.56
CA SER A 320 -6.72 -13.65 4.83
C SER A 320 -7.91 -13.02 4.08
N SER A 321 -9.10 -13.64 4.09
CA SER A 321 -10.30 -13.04 3.48
C SER A 321 -10.92 -11.90 4.29
N TRP A 322 -10.51 -11.71 5.56
CA TRP A 322 -11.13 -10.72 6.45
C TRP A 322 -10.16 -10.00 7.40
N TYR A 323 -8.86 -10.29 7.35
CA TYR A 323 -7.84 -9.72 8.26
C TYR A 323 -7.82 -8.18 8.33
N PHE A 324 -8.14 -7.52 7.23
CA PHE A 324 -8.26 -6.06 7.15
C PHE A 324 -9.36 -5.49 8.05
N LEU A 325 -10.36 -6.30 8.43
CA LEU A 325 -11.35 -5.91 9.42
C LEU A 325 -10.82 -6.13 10.84
N ARG A 326 -10.01 -7.17 11.08
CA ARG A 326 -9.43 -7.44 12.41
C ARG A 326 -8.46 -6.35 12.86
N TYR A 327 -7.70 -5.77 11.94
CA TYR A 327 -6.83 -4.62 12.24
C TYR A 327 -7.59 -3.45 12.87
N LEU A 328 -8.89 -3.31 12.58
CA LEU A 328 -9.73 -2.23 13.11
C LEU A 328 -10.02 -2.38 14.59
N SER A 329 -9.89 -3.58 15.17
CA SER A 329 -10.10 -3.82 16.60
C SER A 329 -9.37 -5.11 17.09
N PRO A 330 -8.03 -5.19 17.06
CA PRO A 330 -7.30 -6.45 17.26
C PRO A 330 -7.42 -7.04 18.66
N GLY A 331 -7.70 -6.21 19.67
CA GLY A 331 -7.96 -6.62 21.05
C GLY A 331 -9.44 -6.73 21.42
N TYR A 332 -10.37 -6.65 20.45
CA TYR A 332 -11.81 -6.78 20.73
C TYR A 332 -12.21 -8.25 20.87
N GLU A 333 -12.96 -8.56 21.94
CA GLU A 333 -13.29 -9.94 22.33
C GLU A 333 -14.79 -10.29 22.24
N ASP A 334 -15.68 -9.31 22.12
CA ASP A 334 -17.13 -9.55 21.97
C ASP A 334 -17.56 -9.77 20.51
N GLY A 335 -16.61 -9.71 19.57
CA GLY A 335 -16.82 -9.94 18.14
C GLY A 335 -15.51 -9.92 17.33
N PRO A 336 -15.56 -10.24 16.02
CA PRO A 336 -14.38 -10.27 15.16
C PRO A 336 -13.72 -8.89 15.01
N PHE A 337 -14.52 -7.82 15.11
CA PHE A 337 -14.13 -6.41 15.12
C PHE A 337 -15.33 -5.58 15.59
N ARG A 338 -15.13 -4.33 15.99
CA ARG A 338 -16.24 -3.43 16.33
C ARG A 338 -16.89 -2.89 15.06
N PRO A 339 -18.21 -3.03 14.87
CA PRO A 339 -18.90 -2.46 13.71
C PRO A 339 -18.72 -0.93 13.59
N GLU A 340 -18.53 -0.21 14.69
CA GLU A 340 -18.25 1.23 14.70
C GLU A 340 -16.87 1.56 14.10
N ASP A 341 -15.86 0.74 14.40
CA ASP A 341 -14.52 0.88 13.84
C ASP A 341 -14.57 0.57 12.33
N ALA A 342 -15.36 -0.42 11.91
CA ALA A 342 -15.62 -0.70 10.49
C ALA A 342 -16.38 0.45 9.80
N ALA A 343 -17.41 1.02 10.42
CA ALA A 343 -18.16 2.16 9.89
C ALA A 343 -17.26 3.38 9.66
N ARG A 344 -16.25 3.57 10.51
CA ARG A 344 -15.25 4.63 10.37
C ARG A 344 -14.24 4.35 9.26
N TRP A 345 -13.60 3.19 9.30
CA TRP A 345 -12.38 2.93 8.52
C TRP A 345 -12.63 2.28 7.17
N MET A 346 -13.77 1.60 6.97
CA MET A 346 -14.10 0.90 5.73
C MET A 346 -14.89 1.76 4.74
N PRO A 347 -14.75 1.53 3.42
CA PRO A 347 -13.74 0.67 2.80
C PRO A 347 -12.32 1.20 2.98
N ALA A 348 -11.32 0.32 2.91
CA ALA A 348 -9.93 0.74 2.92
C ALA A 348 -9.67 1.68 1.73
N ALA A 349 -8.95 2.78 1.98
CA ALA A 349 -8.74 3.82 0.97
C ALA A 349 -7.79 3.37 -0.15
N LEU A 350 -6.80 2.53 0.19
CA LEU A 350 -5.85 1.94 -0.73
C LEU A 350 -5.44 0.56 -0.24
N TYR A 351 -5.45 -0.42 -1.14
CA TYR A 351 -4.84 -1.73 -0.96
C TYR A 351 -3.70 -1.90 -1.96
N VAL A 352 -2.52 -2.33 -1.49
CA VAL A 352 -1.33 -2.57 -2.31
C VAL A 352 -0.94 -4.04 -2.20
N GLY A 353 -0.89 -4.75 -3.32
CA GLY A 353 -0.55 -6.17 -3.34
C GLY A 353 -0.44 -6.72 -4.77
N GLY A 354 0.23 -7.87 -4.92
CA GLY A 354 0.57 -8.41 -6.24
C GLY A 354 -0.64 -8.89 -7.04
N VAL A 355 -0.51 -8.84 -8.36
CA VAL A 355 -1.56 -9.23 -9.32
C VAL A 355 -1.88 -10.74 -9.27
N GLU A 356 -0.97 -11.56 -8.78
CA GLU A 356 -1.15 -13.00 -8.58
C GLU A 356 -2.36 -13.34 -7.71
N HIS A 357 -2.82 -12.40 -6.89
CA HIS A 357 -3.97 -12.56 -6.00
C HIS A 357 -5.32 -12.12 -6.59
N ALA A 358 -5.35 -11.73 -7.87
CA ALA A 358 -6.55 -11.21 -8.56
C ALA A 358 -7.77 -12.14 -8.46
N THR A 359 -7.61 -13.44 -8.68
CA THR A 359 -8.72 -14.43 -8.66
C THR A 359 -8.79 -15.23 -7.37
N MET A 360 -7.89 -14.97 -6.42
CA MET A 360 -7.77 -15.66 -5.14
C MET A 360 -8.19 -14.74 -4.00
N HIS A 361 -7.24 -14.29 -3.17
CA HIS A 361 -7.46 -13.39 -2.04
C HIS A 361 -8.36 -12.20 -2.39
N LEU A 362 -8.14 -11.51 -3.52
CA LEU A 362 -8.98 -10.37 -3.89
C LEU A 362 -10.43 -10.76 -4.19
N LEU A 363 -10.70 -11.96 -4.69
CA LEU A 363 -12.06 -12.46 -4.90
C LEU A 363 -12.69 -12.92 -3.58
N TYR A 364 -11.93 -13.66 -2.76
CA TYR A 364 -12.39 -14.15 -1.44
C TYR A 364 -12.69 -13.02 -0.46
N ALA A 365 -11.84 -11.98 -0.42
CA ALA A 365 -12.05 -10.80 0.41
C ALA A 365 -13.35 -10.07 0.03
N ARG A 366 -13.64 -9.96 -1.27
CA ARG A 366 -14.91 -9.39 -1.75
C ARG A 366 -16.11 -10.25 -1.35
N PHE A 367 -16.03 -11.56 -1.55
CA PHE A 367 -17.09 -12.50 -1.15
C PHE A 367 -17.40 -12.38 0.36
N VAL A 368 -16.39 -12.49 1.21
CA VAL A 368 -16.58 -12.41 2.67
C VAL A 368 -17.06 -11.03 3.10
N THR A 369 -16.55 -9.95 2.50
CA THR A 369 -17.06 -8.59 2.76
C THR A 369 -18.55 -8.46 2.43
N LYS A 370 -19.02 -9.03 1.32
CA LYS A 370 -20.45 -9.03 0.96
C LYS A 370 -21.29 -9.80 1.96
N VAL A 371 -20.82 -10.97 2.42
CA VAL A 371 -21.50 -11.73 3.48
C VAL A 371 -21.60 -10.89 4.75
N LEU A 372 -20.52 -10.25 5.19
CA LEU A 372 -20.50 -9.40 6.38
C LEU A 372 -21.33 -8.12 6.20
N TYR A 373 -21.44 -7.60 4.98
CA TYR A 373 -22.30 -6.47 4.64
C TYR A 373 -23.78 -6.85 4.78
N ASP A 374 -24.16 -8.04 4.28
CA ASP A 374 -25.52 -8.57 4.42
C ASP A 374 -25.89 -8.86 5.89
N MET A 375 -24.87 -9.07 6.74
CA MET A 375 -25.02 -9.17 8.20
C MET A 375 -25.09 -7.81 8.91
N GLY A 376 -24.91 -6.70 8.19
CA GLY A 376 -24.90 -5.35 8.76
C GLY A 376 -23.65 -4.99 9.57
N LEU A 377 -22.55 -5.75 9.42
CA LEU A 377 -21.32 -5.56 10.19
C LEU A 377 -20.32 -4.59 9.55
N VAL A 378 -20.42 -4.37 8.25
CA VAL A 378 -19.57 -3.43 7.51
C VAL A 378 -20.43 -2.46 6.71
N PRO A 379 -19.98 -1.21 6.49
CA PRO A 379 -20.78 -0.17 5.83
C PRO A 379 -20.82 -0.27 4.30
N SER A 380 -19.95 -1.11 3.71
CA SER A 380 -19.73 -1.20 2.26
C SER A 380 -19.67 -2.67 1.82
N PRO A 381 -20.25 -3.02 0.66
CA PRO A 381 -20.19 -4.38 0.09
C PRO A 381 -18.85 -4.68 -0.62
N GLU A 382 -17.91 -3.74 -0.64
CA GLU A 382 -16.58 -3.88 -1.22
C GLU A 382 -15.50 -3.44 -0.22
N PRO A 383 -14.39 -4.20 -0.08
CA PRO A 383 -13.40 -3.97 0.98
C PRO A 383 -12.42 -2.83 0.67
N TYR A 384 -12.09 -2.62 -0.62
CA TYR A 384 -11.00 -1.73 -1.04
C TYR A 384 -11.50 -0.72 -2.07
N ALA A 385 -11.45 0.57 -1.72
CA ALA A 385 -11.87 1.65 -2.61
C ALA A 385 -10.90 1.85 -3.78
N ARG A 386 -9.60 1.62 -3.56
CA ARG A 386 -8.57 1.60 -4.60
C ARG A 386 -7.65 0.40 -4.41
N LEU A 387 -7.21 -0.15 -5.53
CA LEU A 387 -6.24 -1.22 -5.62
C LEU A 387 -5.05 -0.75 -6.45
N LEU A 388 -3.85 -0.90 -5.92
CA LEU A 388 -2.60 -0.79 -6.67
C LEU A 388 -1.97 -2.17 -6.72
N ASN A 389 -1.80 -2.71 -7.93
CA ASN A 389 -0.99 -3.89 -8.15
C ASN A 389 0.40 -3.45 -8.58
N GLN A 390 1.38 -3.69 -7.71
CA GLN A 390 2.76 -3.41 -8.06
C GLN A 390 3.27 -4.42 -9.08
N GLY A 391 4.22 -4.01 -9.92
CA GLY A 391 4.96 -4.90 -10.79
C GLY A 391 5.79 -5.93 -10.02
N GLN A 392 6.34 -6.91 -10.71
CA GLN A 392 7.22 -7.88 -10.08
C GLN A 392 8.63 -7.32 -9.93
N VAL A 393 9.20 -7.43 -8.73
CA VAL A 393 10.64 -7.30 -8.56
C VAL A 393 11.31 -8.59 -9.03
N VAL A 394 11.97 -8.50 -10.17
CA VAL A 394 12.76 -9.56 -10.79
C VAL A 394 14.25 -9.34 -10.55
N ASN A 395 15.07 -10.34 -10.84
CA ASN A 395 16.52 -10.22 -10.77
C ASN A 395 17.16 -10.94 -11.96
N HIS A 396 17.92 -10.20 -12.77
CA HIS A 396 18.52 -10.66 -14.03
C HIS A 396 17.46 -11.20 -15.02
N GLY A 397 16.37 -10.45 -15.18
CA GLY A 397 15.27 -10.73 -16.11
C GLY A 397 14.40 -11.92 -15.71
N ARG A 398 14.50 -12.41 -14.47
CA ARG A 398 13.75 -13.58 -13.99
C ARG A 398 13.14 -13.33 -12.63
N ALA A 399 11.93 -13.85 -12.42
CA ALA A 399 11.29 -13.86 -11.11
C ALA A 399 12.22 -14.47 -10.04
N MET A 400 12.24 -13.85 -8.85
CA MET A 400 13.07 -14.32 -7.75
C MET A 400 12.54 -15.64 -7.19
N SER A 401 13.42 -16.64 -7.04
CA SER A 401 13.06 -17.91 -6.40
C SER A 401 14.25 -18.56 -5.71
N LYS A 402 13.95 -19.42 -4.72
CA LYS A 402 14.98 -20.20 -4.02
C LYS A 402 15.69 -21.20 -4.96
N SER A 403 14.98 -21.80 -5.92
CA SER A 403 15.55 -22.78 -6.85
C SER A 403 16.51 -22.17 -7.87
N LEU A 404 16.26 -20.93 -8.30
CA LEU A 404 17.17 -20.19 -9.18
C LEU A 404 18.33 -19.54 -8.43
N GLY A 405 18.27 -19.46 -7.10
CA GLY A 405 19.30 -18.81 -6.28
C GLY A 405 19.46 -17.31 -6.56
N ASN A 406 18.50 -16.69 -7.23
CA ASN A 406 18.53 -15.28 -7.64
C ASN A 406 17.74 -14.37 -6.69
N GLY A 407 17.30 -14.87 -5.53
CA GLY A 407 16.62 -14.08 -4.52
C GLY A 407 17.54 -13.00 -3.93
N VAL A 408 16.99 -11.80 -3.74
CA VAL A 408 17.70 -10.67 -3.14
C VAL A 408 17.12 -10.41 -1.77
N ASP A 409 17.91 -10.72 -0.74
CA ASP A 409 17.56 -10.57 0.67
C ASP A 409 17.52 -9.08 1.08
N LEU A 410 16.43 -8.66 1.70
CA LEU A 410 16.25 -7.26 2.08
C LEU A 410 17.29 -6.85 3.13
N ALA A 411 17.48 -7.64 4.19
CA ALA A 411 18.38 -7.25 5.28
C ALA A 411 19.83 -7.05 4.78
N ALA A 412 20.30 -7.90 3.89
CA ALA A 412 21.60 -7.79 3.24
C ALA A 412 21.74 -6.50 2.40
N GLU A 413 20.70 -6.10 1.66
CA GLU A 413 20.72 -4.83 0.91
C GLU A 413 20.72 -3.62 1.85
N LEU A 414 20.00 -3.69 2.98
CA LEU A 414 20.04 -2.64 4.00
C LEU A 414 21.42 -2.53 4.66
N ASP A 415 22.11 -3.64 4.91
CA ASP A 415 23.48 -3.66 5.45
C ASP A 415 24.47 -3.01 4.48
N ARG A 416 24.33 -3.33 3.19
CA ARG A 416 25.28 -2.89 2.17
C ARG A 416 25.11 -1.41 1.80
N HIS A 417 23.87 -0.96 1.67
CA HIS A 417 23.56 0.33 1.04
C HIS A 417 22.95 1.36 1.99
N GLY A 418 22.37 0.91 3.10
CA GLY A 418 21.58 1.74 4.00
C GLY A 418 20.12 1.88 3.54
N VAL A 419 19.23 2.08 4.52
CA VAL A 419 17.77 2.01 4.36
C VAL A 419 17.24 2.94 3.28
N ASP A 420 17.56 4.23 3.38
CA ASP A 420 17.03 5.24 2.47
C ASP A 420 17.56 5.10 1.04
N ALA A 421 18.78 4.60 0.87
CA ALA A 421 19.34 4.37 -0.46
C ALA A 421 18.59 3.25 -1.17
N VAL A 422 18.25 2.17 -0.45
CA VAL A 422 17.44 1.05 -0.95
C VAL A 422 16.02 1.51 -1.27
N ARG A 423 15.36 2.22 -0.34
CA ARG A 423 14.01 2.76 -0.54
C ARG A 423 13.93 3.69 -1.75
N LEU A 424 14.83 4.66 -1.83
CA LEU A 424 14.82 5.65 -2.90
C LEU A 424 15.12 4.99 -4.25
N ALA A 425 16.02 4.00 -4.29
CA ALA A 425 16.36 3.31 -5.53
C ALA A 425 15.17 2.51 -6.05
N MET A 426 14.46 1.81 -5.18
CA MET A 426 13.24 1.07 -5.52
C MET A 426 12.15 2.00 -6.06
N LEU A 427 11.79 3.04 -5.30
CA LEU A 427 10.72 3.98 -5.66
C LEU A 427 11.05 4.86 -6.89
N PHE A 428 12.34 4.97 -7.25
CA PHE A 428 12.78 5.73 -8.42
C PHE A 428 12.94 4.87 -9.68
N ALA A 429 12.97 3.55 -9.54
CA ALA A 429 13.23 2.63 -10.66
C ALA A 429 12.19 2.76 -11.77
N GLY A 430 10.91 2.95 -11.42
CA GLY A 430 9.82 3.05 -12.38
C GLY A 430 8.50 3.45 -11.71
N PRO A 431 7.41 3.52 -12.50
CA PRO A 431 6.05 3.48 -11.97
C PRO A 431 5.84 2.22 -11.11
N PRO A 432 5.08 2.30 -10.01
CA PRO A 432 4.82 1.14 -9.15
C PRO A 432 4.25 -0.08 -9.86
N GLU A 433 3.49 0.12 -10.94
CA GLU A 433 2.79 -0.92 -11.69
C GLU A 433 3.71 -1.69 -12.67
N ASP A 434 4.90 -1.16 -12.96
CA ASP A 434 5.85 -1.75 -13.90
C ASP A 434 6.80 -2.70 -13.16
N ASP A 435 7.22 -3.78 -13.84
CA ASP A 435 8.25 -4.69 -13.30
C ASP A 435 9.59 -3.96 -13.11
N VAL A 436 10.30 -4.33 -12.03
CA VAL A 436 11.62 -3.79 -11.71
C VAL A 436 12.65 -4.92 -11.71
N ASP A 437 13.68 -4.82 -12.56
CA ASP A 437 14.85 -5.69 -12.44
C ASP A 437 15.84 -5.08 -11.44
N TRP A 438 16.00 -5.72 -10.28
CA TRP A 438 16.91 -5.25 -9.24
C TRP A 438 18.36 -5.14 -9.72
N ALA A 439 18.78 -5.95 -10.69
CA ALA A 439 20.12 -5.89 -11.26
C ALA A 439 20.40 -4.56 -11.98
N ASP A 440 19.36 -3.87 -12.46
CA ASP A 440 19.45 -2.59 -13.16
C ASP A 440 19.27 -1.39 -12.20
N VAL A 441 18.90 -1.63 -10.95
CA VAL A 441 18.71 -0.60 -9.93
C VAL A 441 20.02 -0.28 -9.22
N SER A 442 20.28 1.01 -8.95
CA SER A 442 21.53 1.46 -8.30
C SER A 442 21.30 2.16 -6.95
N PRO A 443 21.24 1.40 -5.84
CA PRO A 443 21.24 1.97 -4.49
C PRO A 443 22.47 2.85 -4.23
N GLU A 444 23.61 2.52 -4.82
CA GLU A 444 24.83 3.31 -4.69
C GLU A 444 24.70 4.74 -5.26
N ALA A 445 23.99 4.89 -6.39
CA ALA A 445 23.70 6.21 -6.95
C ALA A 445 22.81 7.04 -5.99
N MET A 446 21.82 6.38 -5.36
CA MET A 446 20.95 7.01 -4.37
C MET A 446 21.71 7.40 -3.10
N ARG A 447 22.64 6.57 -2.62
CA ARG A 447 23.52 6.92 -1.50
C ARG A 447 24.33 8.18 -1.79
N LYS A 448 24.90 8.32 -3.00
CA LYS A 448 25.61 9.54 -3.44
C LYS A 448 24.68 10.76 -3.54
N PHE A 449 23.42 10.56 -3.93
CA PHE A 449 22.40 11.62 -3.91
C PHE A 449 22.08 12.07 -2.48
N LEU A 450 21.77 11.15 -1.57
CA LEU A 450 21.47 11.44 -0.17
C LEU A 450 22.65 12.14 0.53
N ALA A 451 23.89 11.73 0.25
CA ALA A 451 25.07 12.44 0.74
C ALA A 451 25.19 13.88 0.22
N ARG A 452 24.67 14.18 -0.99
CA ARG A 452 24.58 15.56 -1.51
C ARG A 452 23.50 16.35 -0.78
N VAL A 453 22.37 15.72 -0.45
CA VAL A 453 21.30 16.35 0.34
C VAL A 453 21.81 16.76 1.72
N LEU A 454 22.50 15.86 2.43
CA LEU A 454 23.04 16.15 3.76
C LEU A 454 24.09 17.28 3.80
N ARG A 455 24.70 17.60 2.65
CA ARG A 455 25.65 18.72 2.50
C ARG A 455 24.97 20.08 2.34
N LEU A 456 23.65 20.13 2.15
CA LEU A 456 22.91 21.39 2.09
C LEU A 456 23.01 22.20 3.39
N THR A 457 23.26 21.55 4.53
CA THR A 457 23.47 22.24 5.82
C THR A 457 24.94 22.36 6.22
N SER A 458 25.87 21.81 5.44
CA SER A 458 27.31 21.83 5.77
C SER A 458 28.04 23.09 5.28
N ARG A 459 27.47 23.84 4.32
CA ARG A 459 27.99 25.14 3.86
C ARG A 459 27.31 26.26 4.64
N GLY A 460 28.06 27.17 5.25
CA GLY A 460 27.51 28.22 6.12
C GLY A 460 27.08 27.74 7.53
N SER A 461 27.81 26.81 8.16
CA SER A 461 27.52 26.24 9.50
C SER A 461 27.28 27.27 10.63
N SER A 462 27.82 28.49 10.53
CA SER A 462 27.49 29.59 11.45
C SER A 462 26.08 30.14 11.23
N ALA A 463 25.59 30.15 9.98
CA ALA A 463 24.27 30.62 9.57
C ALA A 463 23.13 29.68 10.00
N PHE A 464 23.39 28.58 10.71
CA PHE A 464 22.36 27.70 11.28
C PHE A 464 22.39 27.65 12.82
N ARG A 465 23.30 28.40 13.47
CA ARG A 465 23.35 28.54 14.94
C ARG A 465 22.61 29.81 15.38
N GLY A 466 21.57 29.66 16.21
CA GLY A 466 21.03 30.75 17.02
C GLY A 466 19.82 31.54 16.48
N SER A 467 19.20 31.15 15.38
CA SER A 467 17.99 31.83 14.85
C SER A 467 16.76 30.93 14.96
N SER A 468 15.68 31.42 15.59
CA SER A 468 14.36 30.80 15.52
C SER A 468 13.82 30.92 14.10
N VAL A 469 14.08 29.92 13.26
CA VAL A 469 13.64 29.94 11.86
C VAL A 469 12.12 29.70 11.82
N SER A 470 11.39 30.53 11.09
CA SER A 470 9.94 30.39 10.86
C SER A 470 9.57 29.02 10.27
N ARG A 471 8.33 28.57 10.48
CA ARG A 471 7.77 27.36 9.84
C ARG A 471 7.90 27.45 8.31
N PRO A 472 8.17 26.34 7.58
CA PRO A 472 8.00 26.33 6.13
C PRO A 472 6.57 26.77 5.79
N GLY A 473 6.41 27.80 4.95
CA GLY A 473 5.08 28.29 4.57
C GLY A 473 4.40 29.30 5.52
N SER A 474 5.08 29.76 6.57
CA SER A 474 4.58 30.84 7.43
C SER A 474 4.29 32.11 6.59
N ARG A 475 3.00 32.43 6.37
CA ARG A 475 2.58 33.72 5.75
C ARG A 475 3.31 34.85 6.44
N HIS A 476 4.21 35.51 5.73
CA HIS A 476 4.75 36.76 6.21
C HIS A 476 3.60 37.76 6.16
N ALA A 477 3.19 38.28 7.31
CA ALA A 477 2.33 39.44 7.33
C ALA A 477 3.05 40.53 6.53
N ARG A 478 2.47 40.98 5.41
CA ARG A 478 2.91 42.22 4.78
C ARG A 478 2.91 43.31 5.86
N PRO A 479 3.98 44.12 6.00
CA PRO A 479 3.93 45.24 6.92
C PRO A 479 2.69 46.08 6.60
N ALA A 480 1.88 46.33 7.61
CA ALA A 480 0.74 47.23 7.50
C ALA A 480 1.23 48.61 7.01
N ASP A 481 0.45 49.23 6.13
CA ASP A 481 0.69 50.56 5.57
C ASP A 481 0.96 51.58 6.70
N GLY A 482 2.24 51.84 6.96
CA GLY A 482 2.73 52.83 7.92
C GLY A 482 4.13 53.25 7.52
N PRO A 483 4.50 54.53 7.66
CA PRO A 483 5.77 55.03 7.14
C PRO A 483 6.91 54.52 8.02
N ALA A 484 7.73 53.61 7.48
CA ALA A 484 8.96 53.15 8.09
C ALA A 484 10.14 53.91 7.48
N ASP A 485 10.75 54.80 8.27
CA ASP A 485 11.99 55.48 7.92
C ASP A 485 13.18 54.50 8.09
N GLY A 486 13.56 53.83 7.00
CA GLY A 486 14.74 52.97 6.86
C GLY A 486 14.56 52.00 5.68
N PRO A 487 15.60 51.64 4.89
CA PRO A 487 15.43 50.71 3.79
C PRO A 487 15.13 49.32 4.36
N ALA A 488 13.87 48.89 4.29
CA ALA A 488 13.51 47.51 4.54
C ALA A 488 13.95 46.67 3.33
N ASP A 489 14.89 45.74 3.54
CA ASP A 489 15.39 44.84 2.51
C ASP A 489 14.29 43.84 2.09
N GLY A 490 13.56 44.18 1.02
CA GLY A 490 12.59 43.30 0.39
C GLY A 490 13.23 42.08 -0.30
N PRO A 491 12.43 41.11 -0.78
CA PRO A 491 12.95 39.93 -1.48
C PRO A 491 13.82 40.33 -2.67
N THR A 492 15.05 39.81 -2.72
CA THR A 492 15.91 39.94 -3.90
C THR A 492 15.39 39.05 -5.01
N ALA A 493 15.58 39.44 -6.28
CA ALA A 493 15.12 38.64 -7.44
C ALA A 493 15.60 37.17 -7.41
N GLU A 494 16.76 36.91 -6.82
CA GLU A 494 17.32 35.57 -6.63
C GLU A 494 16.60 34.78 -5.53
N SER A 495 16.32 35.40 -4.37
CA SER A 495 15.54 34.77 -3.29
C SER A 495 14.11 34.43 -3.76
N ASP A 496 13.53 35.32 -4.56
CA ASP A 496 12.19 35.20 -5.14
C ASP A 496 12.13 34.07 -6.19
N ALA A 497 13.19 33.92 -6.99
CA ALA A 497 13.31 32.82 -7.94
C ALA A 497 13.44 31.45 -7.23
N LEU A 498 14.20 31.38 -6.13
CA LEU A 498 14.31 30.16 -5.33
C LEU A 498 12.95 29.76 -4.73
N ARG A 499 12.22 30.71 -4.13
CA ARG A 499 10.88 30.46 -3.57
C ARG A 499 9.90 29.98 -4.64
N ARG A 500 9.91 30.57 -5.85
CA ARG A 500 9.11 30.07 -6.98
C ARG A 500 9.36 28.60 -7.29
N VAL A 501 10.62 28.17 -7.33
CA VAL A 501 10.96 26.76 -7.57
C VAL A 501 10.51 25.87 -6.41
N VAL A 502 10.68 26.31 -5.17
CA VAL A 502 10.23 25.56 -3.97
C VAL A 502 8.72 25.34 -4.01
N HIS A 503 7.93 26.42 -4.10
CA HIS A 503 6.47 26.33 -4.07
C HIS A 503 5.90 25.54 -5.24
N ARG A 504 6.48 25.68 -6.45
CA ARG A 504 6.10 24.86 -7.60
C ARG A 504 6.43 23.39 -7.39
N THR A 505 7.62 23.08 -6.86
CA THR A 505 7.99 21.67 -6.58
C THR A 505 7.06 21.06 -5.55
N VAL A 506 6.74 21.78 -4.47
CA VAL A 506 5.79 21.31 -3.45
C VAL A 506 4.41 21.07 -4.06
N HIS A 507 3.93 21.99 -4.90
CA HIS A 507 2.66 21.85 -5.61
C HIS A 507 2.63 20.64 -6.55
N ASP A 508 3.66 20.47 -7.38
CA ASP A 508 3.75 19.38 -8.33
C ASP A 508 3.86 18.02 -7.61
N VAL A 509 4.69 17.94 -6.57
CA VAL A 509 4.89 16.70 -5.80
C VAL A 509 3.62 16.29 -5.05
N ASP A 510 2.79 17.23 -4.62
CA ASP A 510 1.48 16.95 -3.97
C ASP A 510 0.61 16.06 -4.87
N GLY A 511 0.35 16.52 -6.10
CA GLY A 511 -0.46 15.78 -7.07
C GLY A 511 0.21 14.48 -7.57
N LEU A 512 1.53 14.47 -7.71
CA LEU A 512 2.28 13.28 -8.15
C LEU A 512 2.23 12.16 -7.11
N VAL A 513 2.41 12.47 -5.83
CA VAL A 513 2.35 11.46 -4.75
C VAL A 513 0.93 10.94 -4.58
N GLU A 514 -0.08 11.82 -4.59
CA GLU A 514 -1.48 11.40 -4.53
C GLU A 514 -1.85 10.46 -5.69
N ALA A 515 -1.31 10.70 -6.89
CA ALA A 515 -1.48 9.86 -8.08
C ALA A 515 -0.56 8.63 -8.14
N GLY A 516 0.27 8.35 -7.12
CA GLY A 516 1.17 7.19 -7.11
C GLY A 516 2.41 7.32 -8.02
N ARG A 517 2.68 8.50 -8.57
CA ARG A 517 3.79 8.77 -9.51
C ARG A 517 5.10 9.10 -8.78
N PHE A 518 5.55 8.19 -7.91
CA PHE A 518 6.67 8.42 -6.99
C PHE A 518 8.00 8.69 -7.68
N ASN A 519 8.32 7.96 -8.75
CA ASN A 519 9.54 8.17 -9.52
C ASN A 519 9.64 9.60 -10.10
N VAL A 520 8.51 10.15 -10.58
CA VAL A 520 8.43 11.53 -11.08
C VAL A 520 8.53 12.54 -9.93
N ALA A 521 7.86 12.27 -8.80
CA ALA A 521 7.98 13.10 -7.60
C ALA A 521 9.43 13.18 -7.09
N ILE A 522 10.13 12.04 -7.07
CA ILE A 522 11.56 11.97 -6.72
C ILE A 522 12.40 12.75 -7.73
N ALA A 523 12.12 12.67 -9.02
CA ALA A 523 12.83 13.46 -10.03
C ALA A 523 12.69 14.98 -9.78
N ARG A 524 11.47 15.45 -9.47
CA ARG A 524 11.21 16.86 -9.10
C ARG A 524 11.97 17.27 -7.84
N LEU A 525 12.01 16.39 -6.84
CA LEU A 525 12.80 16.63 -5.63
C LEU A 525 14.31 16.68 -5.92
N MET A 526 14.84 15.82 -6.80
CA MET A 526 16.24 15.85 -7.22
C MET A 526 16.59 17.16 -7.96
N GLU A 527 15.70 17.64 -8.82
CA GLU A 527 15.82 18.93 -9.50
C GLU A 527 15.87 20.08 -8.48
N LEU A 528 14.96 20.09 -7.50
CA LEU A 528 14.93 21.06 -6.41
C LEU A 528 16.25 21.04 -5.62
N VAL A 529 16.74 19.87 -5.20
CA VAL A 529 18.03 19.74 -4.50
C VAL A 529 19.18 20.33 -5.34
N GLY A 530 19.15 20.13 -6.66
CA GLY A 530 20.11 20.73 -7.59
C GLY A 530 20.07 22.27 -7.59
N VAL A 531 18.87 22.86 -7.57
CA VAL A 531 18.65 24.32 -7.48
C VAL A 531 19.10 24.86 -6.13
N VAL A 532 18.63 24.27 -5.02
CA VAL A 532 19.00 24.67 -3.66
C VAL A 532 20.52 24.65 -3.49
N ARG A 533 21.19 23.59 -3.92
CA ARG A 533 22.66 23.50 -3.83
C ARG A 533 23.40 24.63 -4.54
N ARG A 534 22.88 25.14 -5.66
CA ARG A 534 23.48 26.28 -6.38
C ARG A 534 23.23 27.61 -5.69
N ALA A 535 22.11 27.74 -4.97
CA ALA A 535 21.75 28.90 -4.18
C ALA A 535 22.36 28.89 -2.76
N ALA A 536 23.26 27.95 -2.46
CA ALA A 536 23.88 27.86 -1.14
C ALA A 536 24.76 29.09 -0.87
N PRO A 537 24.65 29.71 0.31
CA PRO A 537 25.46 30.86 0.68
C PRO A 537 26.96 30.50 0.75
N SER A 538 27.81 31.48 0.48
CA SER A 538 29.27 31.33 0.54
C SER A 538 29.73 31.29 2.01
N ASP A 539 30.80 30.57 2.32
CA ASP A 539 31.37 30.56 3.69
C ASP A 539 31.90 31.96 4.13
N GLY A 540 32.07 32.91 3.20
CA GLY A 540 32.46 34.30 3.48
C GLY A 540 31.31 35.28 3.75
N ASP A 541 30.05 34.91 3.49
CA ASP A 541 28.89 35.82 3.64
C ASP A 541 28.36 35.90 5.09
N ALA A 542 28.98 35.15 6.01
CA ALA A 542 28.57 35.06 7.41
C ALA A 542 29.34 36.00 8.36
N ASP A 543 30.42 36.62 7.91
CA ASP A 543 31.32 37.45 8.75
C ASP A 543 31.20 38.96 8.46
N ASP A 544 30.69 39.33 7.27
CA ASP A 544 30.32 40.69 6.95
C ASP A 544 28.82 40.83 7.26
N GLY A 545 28.45 41.60 8.30
CA GLY A 545 27.08 41.76 8.82
C GLY A 545 26.06 42.42 7.87
N VAL A 546 26.11 42.09 6.58
CA VAL A 546 25.28 42.55 5.47
C VAL A 546 25.00 41.37 4.51
N SER A 547 24.65 40.19 5.03
CA SER A 547 23.90 39.22 4.23
C SER A 547 22.44 39.65 4.25
N SER A 548 21.85 39.91 3.08
CA SER A 548 20.44 40.28 2.96
C SER A 548 19.58 39.18 3.61
N ASP A 549 18.93 39.48 4.74
CA ASP A 549 18.19 38.52 5.57
C ASP A 549 17.24 37.62 4.76
N GLY A 550 16.62 38.16 3.69
CA GLY A 550 15.70 37.43 2.82
C GLY A 550 16.30 36.28 2.00
N GLY A 551 17.59 36.33 1.64
CA GLY A 551 18.26 35.29 0.84
C GLY A 551 18.55 34.03 1.65
N LEU A 552 19.08 34.20 2.87
CA LEU A 552 19.32 33.10 3.80
C LEU A 552 18.01 32.47 4.28
N GLU A 553 16.96 33.26 4.50
CA GLU A 553 15.64 32.75 4.85
C GLU A 553 15.03 31.90 3.73
N ALA A 554 15.08 32.38 2.48
CA ALA A 554 14.63 31.60 1.32
C ALA A 554 15.42 30.29 1.18
N TYR A 555 16.72 30.31 1.45
CA TYR A 555 17.54 29.10 1.46
C TYR A 555 17.11 28.10 2.55
N ARG A 556 16.94 28.57 3.79
CA ARG A 556 16.49 27.75 4.92
C ARG A 556 15.10 27.16 4.66
N GLU A 557 14.18 27.94 4.10
CA GLU A 557 12.87 27.45 3.65
C GLU A 557 13.03 26.32 2.62
N ALA A 558 13.88 26.52 1.62
CA ALA A 558 14.08 25.53 0.57
C ALA A 558 14.68 24.22 1.10
N VAL A 559 15.66 24.28 2.02
CA VAL A 559 16.22 23.07 2.67
C VAL A 559 15.17 22.39 3.55
N ALA A 560 14.33 23.16 4.24
CA ALA A 560 13.24 22.62 5.04
C ALA A 560 12.17 21.93 4.17
N ALA A 561 11.81 22.51 3.02
CA ALA A 561 10.93 21.88 2.04
C ALA A 561 11.53 20.58 1.48
N VAL A 562 12.83 20.57 1.16
CA VAL A 562 13.55 19.35 0.76
C VAL A 562 13.45 18.28 1.84
N ALA A 563 13.66 18.62 3.12
CA ALA A 563 13.55 17.65 4.21
C ALA A 563 12.15 17.04 4.31
N VAL A 564 11.10 17.86 4.28
CA VAL A 564 9.71 17.38 4.37
C VAL A 564 9.35 16.49 3.18
N LEU A 565 9.63 16.91 1.94
CA LEU A 565 9.33 16.12 0.75
C LEU A 565 10.17 14.82 0.70
N LEU A 566 11.45 14.89 1.08
CA LEU A 566 12.33 13.72 1.13
C LEU A 566 11.86 12.71 2.18
N SER A 567 11.22 13.16 3.27
CA SER A 567 10.80 12.28 4.37
C SER A 567 9.81 11.18 3.95
N LEU A 568 9.12 11.35 2.82
CA LEU A 568 8.26 10.33 2.24
C LEU A 568 9.07 9.13 1.72
N PHE A 569 10.21 9.40 1.11
CA PHE A 569 10.99 8.43 0.34
C PHE A 569 12.21 7.91 1.14
N ALA A 570 12.88 8.82 1.85
CA ALA A 570 14.11 8.61 2.62
C ALA A 570 13.99 9.25 4.02
N PRO A 571 13.17 8.66 4.92
CA PRO A 571 12.80 9.27 6.19
C PRO A 571 13.98 9.55 7.13
N SER A 572 14.99 8.69 7.16
CA SER A 572 16.11 8.84 8.10
C SER A 572 17.03 10.01 7.70
N THR A 573 17.36 10.13 6.42
CA THR A 573 18.18 11.20 5.85
C THR A 573 17.43 12.54 5.95
N ALA A 574 16.11 12.52 5.74
CA ALA A 574 15.28 13.69 5.95
C ALA A 574 15.29 14.15 7.42
N GLN A 575 15.21 13.23 8.38
CA GLN A 575 15.31 13.54 9.81
C GLN A 575 16.67 14.12 10.16
N ASP A 576 17.77 13.52 9.69
CA ASP A 576 19.13 14.05 9.89
C ASP A 576 19.26 15.48 9.32
N LEU A 577 18.72 15.73 8.12
CA LEU A 577 18.72 17.06 7.51
C LEU A 577 17.93 18.06 8.36
N TRP A 578 16.77 17.64 8.86
CA TRP A 578 15.87 18.43 9.68
C TRP A 578 16.48 18.82 11.03
N GLU A 579 17.15 17.89 11.70
CA GLU A 579 17.88 18.15 12.95
C GLU A 579 19.06 19.10 12.73
N ARG A 580 19.77 18.96 11.60
CA ARG A 580 20.85 19.90 11.21
C ARG A 580 20.36 21.32 10.95
N LEU A 581 19.07 21.51 10.66
CA LEU A 581 18.43 22.84 10.61
C LEU A 581 18.10 23.40 12.01
N GLY A 582 18.46 22.69 13.09
CA GLY A 582 18.19 23.09 14.47
C GLY A 582 16.75 22.81 14.91
N ARG A 583 16.02 21.93 14.21
CA ARG A 583 14.62 21.60 14.52
C ARG A 583 14.55 20.44 15.48
N THR A 584 13.65 20.52 16.46
CA THR A 584 13.50 19.51 17.54
C THR A 584 12.29 18.60 17.35
N THR A 585 11.24 19.05 16.69
CA THR A 585 10.08 18.21 16.34
C THR A 585 10.44 17.30 15.18
N PRO A 586 10.09 16.00 15.20
CA PRO A 586 10.38 15.09 14.08
C PRO A 586 9.86 15.60 12.74
N VAL A 587 10.59 15.34 11.66
CA VAL A 587 10.17 15.72 10.29
C VAL A 587 8.88 15.00 9.90
N ALA A 588 8.71 13.75 10.37
CA ALA A 588 7.53 12.94 10.13
C ALA A 588 6.24 13.51 10.78
N ALA A 589 6.38 14.42 11.74
CA ALA A 589 5.26 15.12 12.39
C ALA A 589 4.97 16.48 11.73
N GLN A 590 5.74 16.89 10.72
CA GLN A 590 5.50 18.16 10.04
C GLN A 590 4.30 18.04 9.08
N PRO A 591 3.44 19.07 9.02
CA PRO A 591 2.43 19.13 7.99
C PRO A 591 3.07 19.33 6.62
N TRP A 592 2.28 19.08 5.58
CA TRP A 592 2.65 19.38 4.20
C TRP A 592 3.02 20.87 4.07
N PRO A 593 4.09 21.22 3.34
CA PRO A 593 4.49 22.63 3.21
C PRO A 593 3.40 23.46 2.53
N ASP A 594 3.13 24.67 3.04
CA ASP A 594 2.15 25.56 2.42
C ASP A 594 2.67 26.08 1.07
N VAL A 595 1.77 26.14 0.09
CA VAL A 595 2.04 26.70 -1.23
C VAL A 595 1.42 28.08 -1.31
N ASP A 596 2.23 29.12 -1.52
CA ASP A 596 1.72 30.46 -1.80
C ASP A 596 1.37 30.57 -3.30
N PRO A 597 0.08 30.79 -3.64
CA PRO A 597 -0.34 30.91 -5.03
C PRO A 597 0.38 32.00 -5.81
N ALA A 598 0.90 33.05 -5.15
CA ALA A 598 1.65 34.12 -5.81
C ALA A 598 2.94 33.60 -6.48
N TYR A 599 3.55 32.54 -5.93
CA TYR A 599 4.74 31.90 -6.50
C TYR A 599 4.41 30.83 -7.55
N LEU A 600 3.14 30.47 -7.70
CA LEU A 600 2.67 29.58 -8.77
C LEU A 600 2.37 30.32 -10.08
N VAL A 601 2.10 31.63 -10.02
CA VAL A 601 1.79 32.45 -11.20
C VAL A 601 2.94 32.37 -12.20
N THR A 602 2.63 31.88 -13.39
CA THR A 602 3.57 31.87 -14.52
C THR A 602 3.69 33.29 -15.07
N SER A 603 4.93 33.70 -15.37
CA SER A 603 5.19 35.03 -15.92
C SER A 603 4.50 35.18 -17.27
N GLU A 604 3.91 36.34 -17.50
CA GLU A 604 3.40 36.72 -18.82
C GLU A 604 4.55 36.93 -19.80
N VAL A 605 4.37 36.45 -21.04
CA VAL A 605 5.30 36.63 -22.15
C VAL A 605 4.55 37.13 -23.38
N GLU A 606 5.25 37.86 -24.23
CA GLU A 606 4.68 38.35 -25.49
C GLU A 606 4.76 37.26 -26.57
N ALA A 607 3.60 36.90 -27.12
CA ALA A 607 3.48 36.05 -28.29
C ALA A 607 3.26 36.90 -29.55
N VAL A 608 4.04 36.60 -30.58
CA VAL A 608 3.93 37.23 -31.90
C VAL A 608 2.83 36.55 -32.70
N VAL A 609 1.92 37.34 -33.28
CA VAL A 609 0.86 36.85 -34.16
C VAL A 609 1.10 37.32 -35.59
N GLN A 610 1.17 36.37 -36.52
CA GLN A 610 1.49 36.58 -37.93
C GLN A 610 0.38 36.05 -38.84
N VAL A 611 0.29 36.65 -40.04
CA VAL A 611 -0.48 36.13 -41.17
C VAL A 611 0.46 36.09 -42.38
N ASP A 612 0.64 34.91 -43.00
CA ASP A 612 1.61 34.63 -44.06
C ASP A 612 3.03 35.11 -43.72
N GLY A 613 3.46 34.90 -42.46
CA GLY A 613 4.78 35.28 -41.97
C GLY A 613 4.97 36.77 -41.70
N ARG A 614 3.95 37.61 -41.89
CA ARG A 614 3.99 39.05 -41.59
C ARG A 614 3.36 39.32 -40.22
N LEU A 615 4.07 40.06 -39.36
CA LEU A 615 3.60 40.50 -38.05
C LEU A 615 2.27 41.27 -38.18
N ARG A 616 1.26 40.86 -37.41
CA ARG A 616 -0.06 41.51 -37.35
C ARG A 616 -0.39 42.02 -35.96
N ASP A 617 0.01 41.29 -34.94
CA ASP A 617 -0.26 41.67 -33.56
C ASP A 617 0.76 41.05 -32.61
N ARG A 618 0.75 41.52 -31.36
CA ARG A 618 1.45 40.96 -30.22
C ARG A 618 0.44 40.78 -29.11
N ILE A 619 0.35 39.56 -28.57
CA ILE A 619 -0.56 39.25 -27.47
C ILE A 619 0.24 38.82 -26.26
N VAL A 620 -0.12 39.34 -25.10
CA VAL A 620 0.47 38.91 -23.83
C VAL A 620 -0.28 37.66 -23.40
N VAL A 621 0.47 36.58 -23.11
CA VAL A 621 -0.05 35.27 -22.72
C VAL A 621 0.79 34.73 -21.57
N LEU A 622 0.24 33.78 -20.82
CA LEU A 622 1.02 33.06 -19.82
C LEU A 622 2.14 32.25 -20.48
N ALA A 623 3.30 32.16 -19.84
CA ALA A 623 4.44 31.38 -20.36
C ALA A 623 4.12 29.89 -20.59
N ASP A 624 3.09 29.35 -19.93
CA ASP A 624 2.62 27.97 -20.03
C ASP A 624 1.31 27.83 -20.81
N VAL A 625 0.91 28.85 -21.59
CA VAL A 625 -0.32 28.83 -22.39
C VAL A 625 -0.40 27.57 -23.28
N ALA A 626 -1.54 26.87 -23.20
CA ALA A 626 -1.78 25.69 -24.02
C ALA A 626 -1.85 26.08 -25.52
N PRO A 627 -1.38 25.24 -26.45
CA PRO A 627 -1.39 25.55 -27.88
C PRO A 627 -2.77 25.99 -28.41
N ALA A 628 -3.83 25.30 -27.99
CA ALA A 628 -5.20 25.60 -28.44
C ALA A 628 -5.71 26.96 -27.94
N ASP A 629 -5.32 27.36 -26.73
CA ASP A 629 -5.72 28.64 -26.14
C ASP A 629 -4.97 29.79 -26.78
N LEU A 630 -3.67 29.60 -27.07
CA LEU A 630 -2.84 30.56 -27.79
C LEU A 630 -3.35 30.78 -29.22
N GLU A 631 -3.72 29.69 -29.91
CA GLU A 631 -4.33 29.75 -31.24
C GLU A 631 -5.64 30.54 -31.24
N ARG A 632 -6.55 30.20 -30.31
CA ARG A 632 -7.85 30.87 -30.17
C ARG A 632 -7.69 32.36 -29.87
N ALA A 633 -6.77 32.71 -28.97
CA ALA A 633 -6.47 34.09 -28.63
C ALA A 633 -5.92 34.88 -29.82
N ALA A 634 -5.06 34.27 -30.65
CA ALA A 634 -4.52 34.87 -31.86
C ALA A 634 -5.56 35.06 -32.98
N LEU A 635 -6.43 34.07 -33.22
CA LEU A 635 -7.47 34.14 -34.24
C LEU A 635 -8.57 35.15 -33.91
N ALA A 636 -8.81 35.41 -32.63
CA ALA A 636 -9.78 36.40 -32.16
C ALA A 636 -9.30 37.87 -32.35
N ARG A 637 -8.05 38.10 -32.79
CA ARG A 637 -7.50 39.46 -32.92
C ARG A 637 -8.07 40.18 -34.14
N PRO A 638 -8.63 41.41 -33.98
CA PRO A 638 -9.16 42.18 -35.11
C PRO A 638 -8.13 42.44 -36.23
N ALA A 639 -6.84 42.50 -35.90
CA ALA A 639 -5.76 42.65 -36.88
C ALA A 639 -5.57 41.38 -37.73
N VAL A 640 -5.79 40.20 -37.14
CA VAL A 640 -5.74 38.91 -37.84
C VAL A 640 -6.99 38.74 -38.70
N THR A 641 -8.19 38.95 -38.15
CA THR A 641 -9.44 38.84 -38.91
C THR A 641 -9.44 39.73 -40.17
N ARG A 642 -8.98 40.99 -40.05
CA ARG A 642 -8.83 41.89 -41.20
C ARG A 642 -7.77 41.43 -42.20
N ALA A 643 -6.67 40.86 -41.73
CA ALA A 643 -5.59 40.39 -42.60
C ALA A 643 -5.95 39.09 -43.33
N VAL A 644 -6.78 38.23 -42.71
CA VAL A 644 -7.34 37.03 -43.34
C VAL A 644 -8.37 37.43 -44.40
N GLY A 645 -9.32 38.29 -44.05
CA GLY A 645 -10.41 38.71 -44.94
C GLY A 645 -11.26 37.51 -45.38
N ASP A 646 -11.64 37.45 -46.66
CA ASP A 646 -12.45 36.36 -47.23
C ASP A 646 -11.62 35.14 -47.66
N ARG A 647 -10.31 35.12 -47.36
CA ARG A 647 -9.41 34.04 -47.78
C ARG A 647 -9.50 32.84 -46.83
N ALA A 648 -9.43 31.64 -47.39
CA ALA A 648 -9.39 30.41 -46.60
C ALA A 648 -8.07 30.27 -45.83
N VAL A 649 -8.17 29.87 -44.57
CA VAL A 649 -7.03 29.51 -43.74
C VAL A 649 -6.61 28.08 -44.07
N ARG A 650 -5.39 27.92 -44.60
CA ARG A 650 -4.83 26.61 -44.95
C ARG A 650 -4.38 25.83 -43.72
N ARG A 651 -3.67 26.51 -42.81
CA ARG A 651 -3.19 25.96 -41.54
C ARG A 651 -2.77 27.06 -40.59
N VAL A 652 -2.81 26.78 -39.29
CA VAL A 652 -2.24 27.63 -38.25
C VAL A 652 -1.02 26.95 -37.66
N VAL A 653 0.11 27.67 -37.58
CA VAL A 653 1.34 27.18 -36.96
C VAL A 653 1.48 27.83 -35.60
N VAL A 654 1.42 27.02 -34.55
CA VAL A 654 1.49 27.48 -33.16
C VAL A 654 2.80 26.98 -32.54
N ARG A 655 3.57 27.88 -31.93
CA ARG A 655 4.76 27.56 -31.13
C ARG A 655 4.66 28.30 -29.79
N PRO A 656 4.01 27.71 -28.77
CA PRO A 656 3.89 28.35 -27.48
C PRO A 656 5.24 28.57 -26.80
N PRO A 657 5.35 29.58 -25.94
CA PRO A 657 4.38 30.67 -25.76
C PRO A 657 4.58 31.83 -26.75
N HIS A 658 5.43 31.67 -27.77
CA HIS A 658 6.01 32.82 -28.49
C HIS A 658 5.40 33.16 -29.86
N LEU A 659 4.72 32.24 -30.54
CA LEU A 659 4.32 32.47 -31.93
C LEU A 659 3.01 31.78 -32.33
N VAL A 660 2.18 32.52 -33.06
CA VAL A 660 1.13 31.99 -33.93
C VAL A 660 1.30 32.57 -35.34
N ASN A 661 1.35 31.73 -36.36
CA ASN A 661 1.36 32.15 -37.76
C ASN A 661 0.21 31.49 -38.53
N VAL A 662 -0.75 32.30 -38.96
CA VAL A 662 -1.88 31.89 -39.79
C VAL A 662 -1.45 31.88 -41.26
N VAL A 663 -1.48 30.71 -41.88
CA VAL A 663 -1.08 30.53 -43.28
C VAL A 663 -2.34 30.43 -44.13
N LEU A 664 -2.45 31.31 -45.12
CA LEU A 664 -3.59 31.38 -46.02
C LEU A 664 -3.34 30.54 -47.27
N ASP A 665 -4.41 30.15 -47.97
CA ASP A 665 -4.27 29.55 -49.28
C ASP A 665 -3.69 30.55 -50.28
N ARG A 666 -2.88 30.03 -51.22
CA ARG A 666 -2.36 30.84 -52.32
C ARG A 666 -3.54 31.21 -53.23
N ALA A 667 -3.65 32.50 -53.53
CA ALA A 667 -4.60 33.02 -54.51
C ALA A 667 -4.42 32.38 -55.90
#